data_AF-A0A397VHS7-F1
#
_entry.id   AF-A0A397VHS7-F1
#
_cell.length_a   1.000
_cell.length_b   1.000
_cell.length_c   1.000
_cell.angle_alpha   90.00
_cell.angle_beta   90.00
_cell.angle_gamma   90.00
#
_symmetry.space_group_name_H-M   'P 1'
#
loop_
_entity.id
_entity.type
_entity.pdbx_description
1 polymer ?
#
loop_
_entity_poly.entity_id
_entity_poly.type
_entity_poly.pdbx_seq_one_letter_code
_entity_poly.pdbx_strand_id
1 'polypeptide(L)'
;MSENKYCSSCQATQTVKFLSLGADKWKEIVSRGLEKPTWKEGTILYNKCYMDLVENPLGRGNKRVKGIDQAENAGNEADSAGITKEGLNTMANFGVTTTSQSVGLRKRKISGAHEKYVDNALFQQSINPRFIDSHLIMKHLDERFIVNLGVSYHDRIRSKEQACTDEEVLDILTVHSYDDRLAEKKTDRYIRNSILVDFFKKELKNIEDYVDSLRILHDHEPMRMYLSNYAVPIVADWPGQYFIRKAIAQHLLLNNESIPQFVMSFLPILGPLHVSLNSRELVYKKNYLLFSDVYKSVFGAKKKLGQKPRPWRINLILHIVRLAWSNIADTVYSKFGFTCKNIEFLYLTNLFSNLVPLVLDVYAVHHRSGDWPSYEEACMRCWSDLFLQFNRRNYKRAPLMFFSDVFYWMETGHPIMNLITNHLASLSDSPIKVAHSIIRRRTIKFVTAEQLQKEAHFIFQQRHNNTFQQNFVHSVKYPYTPKQLDLLSQKCSISLLEIFAKVYRNRDIYPIVKSTSDNGINTYELPSLGFEITDRHLPRGFVTSKKPNISFLCDSLCCDRTDDLSNGYVLACGHGYHNYCLQKSHFKCLICLGYLQNEIKKNVDALIVSMTSDLVDVGIFDDRNKDEDEDDSGNADEIIGNVIDVEELLKYVKLTFVNL
;
A
#
# COMPACT_ATOMS: atom_id res chain seq x y z
N MET A 1 8.56 -36.79 -44.27
CA MET A 1 8.26 -35.65 -43.40
C MET A 1 9.56 -35.24 -42.73
N SER A 2 10.18 -34.14 -43.17
CA SER A 2 11.45 -33.65 -42.63
C SER A 2 11.20 -32.90 -41.32
N GLU A 3 11.75 -33.39 -40.20
CA GLU A 3 11.78 -32.65 -38.94
C GLU A 3 12.50 -31.31 -39.13
N ASN A 4 11.82 -30.21 -38.80
CA ASN A 4 12.42 -28.88 -38.78
C ASN A 4 13.49 -28.82 -37.66
N LYS A 5 14.77 -28.89 -38.03
CA LYS A 5 15.89 -28.71 -37.10
C LYS A 5 16.09 -27.22 -36.80
N TYR A 6 16.21 -26.87 -35.51
CA TYR A 6 16.53 -25.51 -35.05
C TYR A 6 17.76 -25.55 -34.13
N CYS A 7 18.52 -24.45 -34.11
CA CYS A 7 19.71 -24.34 -33.26
C CYS A 7 19.32 -24.09 -31.81
N SER A 8 19.71 -24.95 -30.88
CA SER A 8 19.42 -24.76 -29.45
C SER A 8 20.13 -23.56 -28.81
N SER A 9 21.08 -22.91 -29.50
CA SER A 9 21.79 -21.73 -28.97
C SER A 9 21.33 -20.39 -29.54
N CYS A 10 20.85 -20.32 -30.79
CA CYS A 10 20.48 -19.06 -31.43
C CYS A 10 19.08 -19.09 -32.07
N GLN A 11 18.36 -20.21 -31.95
CA GLN A 11 17.02 -20.42 -32.50
C GLN A 11 16.89 -20.23 -34.03
N ALA A 12 18.00 -20.15 -34.76
CA ALA A 12 18.01 -20.05 -36.21
C ALA A 12 17.46 -21.34 -36.87
N THR A 13 16.62 -21.16 -37.89
CA THR A 13 15.87 -22.22 -38.58
C THR A 13 16.21 -22.39 -40.07
N GLN A 14 17.12 -21.58 -40.65
CA GLN A 14 17.52 -21.72 -42.07
C GLN A 14 19.03 -21.67 -42.34
N THR A 15 19.43 -22.47 -43.33
CA THR A 15 20.76 -22.67 -43.98
C THR A 15 21.61 -23.91 -43.57
N VAL A 16 21.34 -24.99 -44.31
CA VAL A 16 22.15 -26.12 -44.83
C VAL A 16 22.98 -27.04 -43.93
N LYS A 17 23.55 -26.63 -42.77
CA LYS A 17 24.31 -27.59 -41.92
C LYS A 17 24.05 -27.40 -40.43
N PHE A 18 23.47 -28.45 -39.84
CA PHE A 18 23.34 -28.63 -38.40
C PHE A 18 24.19 -29.81 -37.95
N LEU A 19 24.85 -29.67 -36.80
CA LEU A 19 25.71 -30.68 -36.20
C LEU A 19 25.15 -31.04 -34.82
N SER A 20 25.05 -32.33 -34.53
CA SER A 20 24.67 -32.81 -33.21
C SER A 20 25.90 -32.98 -32.33
N LEU A 21 25.74 -32.70 -31.03
CA LEU A 21 26.72 -33.06 -30.02
C LEU A 21 26.65 -34.57 -29.76
N GLY A 22 27.36 -35.36 -30.58
CA GLY A 22 27.48 -36.81 -30.39
C GLY A 22 28.17 -37.17 -29.08
N ALA A 23 28.01 -38.41 -28.62
CA ALA A 23 28.49 -38.92 -27.32
C ALA A 23 29.94 -38.51 -26.99
N ASP A 24 30.86 -38.72 -27.94
CA ASP A 24 32.28 -38.41 -27.74
C ASP A 24 32.54 -36.90 -27.62
N LYS A 25 31.83 -36.11 -28.43
CA LYS A 25 31.95 -34.65 -28.39
C LYS A 25 31.32 -34.06 -27.13
N TRP A 26 30.22 -34.64 -26.66
CA TRP A 26 29.59 -34.26 -25.41
C TRP A 26 30.49 -34.54 -24.20
N LYS A 27 31.14 -35.71 -24.16
CA LYS A 27 32.15 -36.02 -23.14
C LYS A 27 33.30 -35.01 -23.16
N GLU A 28 33.77 -34.60 -24.34
CA GLU A 28 34.85 -33.61 -24.46
C GLU A 28 34.42 -32.21 -23.96
N ILE A 29 33.18 -31.79 -24.22
CA ILE A 29 32.60 -30.53 -23.72
C ILE A 29 32.51 -30.54 -22.19
N VAL A 30 31.95 -31.60 -21.61
CA VAL A 30 31.75 -31.74 -20.16
C VAL A 30 33.10 -31.80 -19.43
N SER A 31 34.07 -32.57 -19.95
CA SER A 31 35.41 -32.64 -19.35
C SER A 31 36.18 -31.31 -19.36
N ARG A 32 35.76 -30.34 -20.19
CA ARG A 32 36.36 -29.00 -20.27
C ARG A 32 35.49 -27.89 -19.70
N GLY A 33 34.34 -28.21 -19.07
CA GLY A 33 33.45 -27.22 -18.46
C GLY A 33 32.81 -26.25 -19.47
N LEU A 34 32.63 -26.67 -20.73
CA LEU A 34 32.09 -25.83 -21.81
C LEU A 34 30.58 -26.03 -22.02
N GLU A 35 29.92 -26.79 -21.13
CA GLU A 35 28.49 -27.03 -21.18
C GLU A 35 27.67 -25.76 -20.92
N LYS A 36 26.53 -25.66 -21.61
CA LYS A 36 25.52 -24.64 -21.34
C LYS A 36 24.32 -25.28 -20.63
N PRO A 37 23.58 -24.53 -19.78
CA PRO A 37 22.45 -25.06 -19.03
C PRO A 37 21.38 -25.75 -19.88
N THR A 38 21.26 -25.39 -21.15
CA THR A 38 20.27 -25.94 -22.10
C THR A 38 20.80 -27.07 -22.97
N TRP A 39 22.08 -27.44 -22.85
CA TRP A 39 22.71 -28.46 -23.69
C TRP A 39 22.73 -29.82 -23.00
N LYS A 40 22.54 -30.87 -23.81
CA LYS A 40 22.68 -32.29 -23.46
C LYS A 40 23.24 -33.08 -24.63
N GLU A 41 23.63 -34.32 -24.39
CA GLU A 41 24.01 -35.25 -25.46
C GLU A 41 22.92 -35.31 -26.55
N GLY A 42 23.32 -35.18 -27.82
CA GLY A 42 22.41 -35.11 -28.96
C GLY A 42 21.86 -33.72 -29.29
N THR A 43 22.22 -32.67 -28.54
CA THR A 43 21.81 -31.27 -28.84
C THR A 43 22.26 -30.86 -30.24
N ILE A 44 21.37 -30.20 -30.99
CA ILE A 44 21.62 -29.80 -32.37
C ILE A 44 21.98 -28.31 -32.43
N LEU A 45 23.13 -28.01 -33.03
CA LEU A 45 23.63 -26.65 -33.21
C LEU A 45 23.76 -26.32 -34.69
N TYR A 46 23.45 -25.06 -35.03
CA TYR A 46 23.77 -24.50 -36.33
C TYR A 46 25.29 -24.45 -36.50
N ASN A 47 25.81 -24.75 -37.70
CA ASN A 47 27.25 -24.88 -37.97
C ASN A 47 28.09 -23.71 -37.41
N LYS A 48 27.66 -22.45 -37.58
CA LYS A 48 28.40 -21.31 -37.01
C LYS A 48 28.47 -21.37 -35.48
N CYS A 49 27.35 -21.69 -34.82
CA CYS A 49 27.32 -21.86 -33.37
C CYS A 49 28.13 -23.08 -32.92
N TYR A 50 28.10 -24.17 -33.70
CA TYR A 50 28.94 -25.34 -33.43
C TYR A 50 30.42 -24.98 -33.53
N MET A 51 30.85 -24.30 -34.58
CA MET A 51 32.24 -23.87 -34.73
C MET A 51 32.63 -22.87 -33.63
N ASP A 52 31.80 -21.86 -33.33
CA ASP A 52 32.15 -20.80 -32.39
C ASP A 52 32.09 -21.22 -30.92
N LEU A 53 31.16 -22.11 -30.57
CA LEU A 53 30.90 -22.50 -29.18
C LEU A 53 31.43 -23.90 -28.83
N VAL A 54 31.78 -24.72 -29.82
CA VAL A 54 32.27 -26.09 -29.60
C VAL A 54 33.64 -26.26 -30.24
N GLU A 55 33.77 -26.19 -31.56
CA GLU A 55 35.00 -26.58 -32.24
C GLU A 55 36.16 -25.60 -32.00
N ASN A 56 35.91 -24.30 -32.06
CA ASN A 56 36.90 -23.26 -31.82
C ASN A 56 37.33 -23.23 -30.34
N PRO A 57 36.42 -23.30 -29.34
CA PRO A 57 36.82 -23.44 -27.94
C PRO A 57 37.61 -24.72 -27.64
N LEU A 58 37.22 -25.86 -28.22
CA LEU A 58 37.98 -27.11 -28.10
C LEU A 58 39.36 -27.02 -28.79
N GLY A 59 39.43 -26.34 -29.93
CA GLY A 59 40.64 -26.09 -30.72
C GLY A 59 41.58 -25.03 -30.12
N ARG A 60 41.08 -24.09 -29.33
CA ARG A 60 41.89 -23.08 -28.62
C ARG A 60 42.85 -23.70 -27.59
N GLY A 61 42.60 -24.93 -27.15
CA GLY A 61 43.54 -25.72 -26.35
C GLY A 61 44.80 -26.18 -27.11
N ASN A 62 44.81 -26.11 -28.44
CA ASN A 62 45.86 -26.72 -29.29
C ASN A 62 46.68 -25.76 -30.16
N LYS A 63 46.52 -24.43 -30.04
CA LYS A 63 47.43 -23.46 -30.71
C LYS A 63 47.99 -22.42 -29.74
N ARG A 64 49.23 -22.68 -29.30
CA ARG A 64 50.27 -21.72 -28.87
C ARG A 64 49.79 -20.44 -28.13
N VAL A 65 49.23 -20.60 -26.92
CA VAL A 65 49.34 -19.63 -25.79
C VAL A 65 49.34 -20.41 -24.46
N LYS A 66 50.19 -21.44 -24.33
CA LYS A 66 50.19 -22.34 -23.14
C LYS A 66 51.08 -21.89 -21.97
N GLY A 67 51.97 -20.91 -22.15
CA GLY A 67 52.95 -20.55 -21.12
C GLY A 67 52.48 -19.54 -20.09
N ILE A 68 51.61 -18.60 -20.45
CA ILE A 68 51.30 -17.43 -19.60
C ILE A 68 50.11 -17.72 -18.67
N ASP A 69 49.00 -18.29 -19.18
CA ASP A 69 47.82 -18.59 -18.36
C ASP A 69 48.07 -19.67 -17.29
N GLN A 70 48.94 -20.64 -17.57
CA GLN A 70 49.30 -21.68 -16.59
C GLN A 70 50.16 -21.13 -15.46
N ALA A 71 51.17 -20.31 -15.78
CA ALA A 71 52.01 -19.66 -14.77
C ALA A 71 51.19 -18.68 -13.91
N GLU A 72 50.20 -18.01 -14.49
CA GLU A 72 49.30 -17.13 -13.75
C GLU A 72 48.34 -17.87 -12.82
N ASN A 73 47.78 -18.99 -13.26
CA ASN A 73 46.91 -19.81 -12.41
C ASN A 73 47.71 -20.48 -11.28
N ALA A 74 48.90 -21.02 -11.59
CA ALA A 74 49.82 -21.57 -10.60
C ALA A 74 50.26 -20.53 -9.55
N GLY A 75 50.45 -19.26 -9.96
CA GLY A 75 50.75 -18.17 -9.03
C GLY A 75 49.62 -17.86 -8.05
N ASN A 76 48.36 -17.92 -8.49
CA ASN A 76 47.19 -17.70 -7.62
C ASN A 76 46.98 -18.86 -6.62
N GLU A 77 47.20 -20.11 -7.07
CA GLU A 77 47.10 -21.30 -6.22
C GLU A 77 48.21 -21.33 -5.16
N ALA A 78 49.44 -21.03 -5.57
CA ALA A 78 50.60 -20.91 -4.69
C ALA A 78 50.41 -19.85 -3.58
N ASP A 79 49.90 -18.67 -3.95
CA ASP A 79 49.61 -17.60 -2.98
C ASP A 79 48.46 -18.00 -2.04
N SER A 80 47.46 -18.73 -2.55
CA SER A 80 46.34 -19.24 -1.73
C SER A 80 46.75 -20.38 -0.79
N ALA A 81 47.81 -21.12 -1.14
CA ALA A 81 48.44 -22.14 -0.30
C ALA A 81 49.39 -21.55 0.76
N GLY A 82 49.51 -20.23 0.86
CA GLY A 82 50.29 -19.54 1.90
C GLY A 82 51.77 -19.34 1.56
N ILE A 83 52.17 -19.43 0.29
CA ILE A 83 53.55 -19.17 -0.13
C ILE A 83 53.88 -17.68 0.02
N THR A 84 55.05 -17.37 0.57
CA THR A 84 55.49 -15.98 0.78
C THR A 84 55.72 -15.24 -0.53
N LYS A 85 55.65 -13.90 -0.51
CA LYS A 85 55.91 -13.05 -1.70
C LYS A 85 57.28 -13.31 -2.32
N GLU A 86 58.29 -13.56 -1.47
CA GLU A 86 59.63 -13.96 -1.91
C GLU A 86 59.60 -15.33 -2.58
N GLY A 87 58.92 -16.32 -1.99
CA GLY A 87 58.74 -17.65 -2.60
C GLY A 87 58.05 -17.59 -3.97
N LEU A 88 57.00 -16.78 -4.12
CA LEU A 88 56.32 -16.54 -5.39
C LEU A 88 57.23 -15.89 -6.44
N ASN A 89 58.05 -14.92 -6.03
CA ASN A 89 59.01 -14.27 -6.94
C ASN A 89 60.14 -15.22 -7.34
N THR A 90 60.59 -16.09 -6.43
CA THR A 90 61.57 -17.15 -6.74
C THR A 90 61.00 -18.15 -7.75
N MET A 91 59.78 -18.63 -7.55
CA MET A 91 59.10 -19.52 -8.50
C MET A 91 58.84 -18.85 -9.86
N ALA A 92 58.56 -17.54 -9.86
CA ALA A 92 58.43 -16.76 -11.09
C ALA A 92 59.76 -16.64 -11.85
N ASN A 93 60.88 -16.46 -11.14
CA ASN A 93 62.21 -16.43 -11.76
C ASN A 93 62.60 -17.78 -12.39
N PHE A 94 62.06 -18.88 -11.87
CA PHE A 94 62.20 -20.22 -12.47
C PHE A 94 61.15 -20.52 -13.55
N GLY A 95 60.29 -19.55 -13.90
CA GLY A 95 59.26 -19.71 -14.92
C GLY A 95 58.09 -20.62 -14.52
N VAL A 96 57.94 -20.92 -13.22
CA VAL A 96 56.91 -21.82 -12.68
C VAL A 96 55.60 -21.08 -12.41
N THR A 97 55.68 -19.82 -11.95
CA THR A 97 54.52 -18.98 -11.65
C THR A 97 54.69 -17.56 -12.20
N THR A 98 53.70 -16.68 -12.02
CA THR A 98 53.90 -15.23 -12.17
C THR A 98 54.37 -14.57 -10.87
N THR A 99 54.87 -13.35 -10.97
CA THR A 99 55.39 -12.59 -9.82
C THR A 99 54.27 -12.28 -8.83
N SER A 100 54.63 -12.13 -7.55
CA SER A 100 53.70 -11.75 -6.49
C SER A 100 52.94 -10.44 -6.77
N GLN A 101 53.58 -9.51 -7.50
CA GLN A 101 52.95 -8.26 -7.93
C GLN A 101 51.83 -8.49 -8.96
N SER A 102 52.04 -9.37 -9.94
CA SER A 102 51.05 -9.72 -10.95
C SER A 102 49.85 -10.47 -10.35
N VAL A 103 50.11 -11.39 -9.42
CA VAL A 103 49.08 -12.08 -8.62
C VAL A 103 48.24 -11.05 -7.83
N GLY A 104 48.88 -10.09 -7.16
CA GLY A 104 48.19 -9.04 -6.39
C GLY A 104 47.38 -8.05 -7.25
N LEU A 105 47.82 -7.76 -8.48
CA LEU A 105 47.06 -6.93 -9.44
C LEU A 105 45.81 -7.66 -9.95
N ARG A 106 45.93 -8.97 -10.23
CA ARG A 106 44.80 -9.79 -10.69
C ARG A 106 43.76 -10.00 -9.59
N LYS A 107 44.18 -10.27 -8.34
CA LYS A 107 43.26 -10.32 -7.20
C LYS A 107 42.47 -9.02 -7.03
N ARG A 108 43.11 -7.85 -7.15
CA ARG A 108 42.40 -6.55 -7.12
C ARG A 108 41.41 -6.39 -8.28
N LYS A 109 41.79 -6.81 -9.49
CA LYS A 109 40.91 -6.75 -10.67
C LYS A 109 39.69 -7.67 -10.55
N ILE A 110 39.88 -8.90 -10.03
CA ILE A 110 38.80 -9.86 -9.77
C ILE A 110 37.92 -9.37 -8.63
N SER A 111 38.49 -8.86 -7.54
CA SER A 111 37.76 -8.27 -6.41
C SER A 111 36.86 -7.12 -6.88
N GLY A 112 37.39 -6.16 -7.66
CA GLY A 112 36.59 -5.03 -8.14
C GLY A 112 35.53 -5.42 -9.18
N ALA A 113 35.74 -6.50 -9.95
CA ALA A 113 34.72 -7.04 -10.86
C ALA A 113 33.63 -7.83 -10.10
N HIS A 114 34.01 -8.56 -9.05
CA HIS A 114 33.11 -9.28 -8.18
C HIS A 114 32.24 -8.33 -7.34
N GLU A 115 32.83 -7.27 -6.79
CA GLU A 115 32.12 -6.21 -6.06
C GLU A 115 31.04 -5.56 -6.94
N LYS A 116 31.39 -5.14 -8.18
CA LYS A 116 30.41 -4.63 -9.16
C LYS A 116 29.33 -5.64 -9.56
N TYR A 117 29.65 -6.93 -9.62
CA TYR A 117 28.67 -7.98 -9.95
C TYR A 117 27.72 -8.23 -8.78
N VAL A 118 28.24 -8.26 -7.55
CA VAL A 118 27.47 -8.41 -6.32
C VAL A 118 26.58 -7.18 -6.09
N ASP A 119 27.08 -5.98 -6.31
CA ASP A 119 26.31 -4.73 -6.18
C ASP A 119 25.17 -4.67 -7.21
N ASN A 120 25.44 -5.02 -8.48
CA ASN A 120 24.38 -5.13 -9.49
C ASN A 120 23.37 -6.25 -9.19
N ALA A 121 23.84 -7.38 -8.65
CA ALA A 121 22.97 -8.51 -8.28
C ALA A 121 22.11 -8.23 -7.04
N LEU A 122 22.59 -7.40 -6.10
CA LEU A 122 21.83 -6.94 -4.93
C LEU A 122 20.85 -5.82 -5.30
N PHE A 123 21.23 -4.90 -6.19
CA PHE A 123 20.36 -3.85 -6.70
C PHE A 123 19.13 -4.42 -7.45
N GLN A 124 19.34 -5.45 -8.27
CA GLN A 124 18.27 -6.17 -8.98
C GLN A 124 17.32 -6.98 -8.08
N GLN A 125 17.64 -7.17 -6.79
CA GLN A 125 16.77 -7.87 -5.84
C GLN A 125 15.76 -6.95 -5.14
N SER A 126 15.84 -5.63 -5.33
CA SER A 126 14.91 -4.69 -4.69
C SER A 126 13.62 -4.47 -5.48
N ILE A 127 13.65 -4.63 -6.81
CA ILE A 127 12.47 -4.54 -7.67
C ILE A 127 11.98 -5.96 -7.94
N ASN A 128 10.68 -6.19 -7.74
CA ASN A 128 10.07 -7.49 -8.03
C ASN A 128 10.32 -7.86 -9.51
N PRO A 129 10.92 -9.04 -9.82
CA PRO A 129 11.17 -9.46 -11.20
C PRO A 129 9.91 -9.64 -12.05
N ARG A 130 8.76 -9.90 -11.40
CA ARG A 130 7.45 -9.92 -12.05
C ARG A 130 6.77 -8.55 -12.08
N PHE A 131 7.46 -7.54 -11.56
CA PHE A 131 7.04 -6.15 -11.41
C PHE A 131 5.81 -5.96 -10.50
N ILE A 132 4.65 -6.51 -10.86
CA ILE A 132 3.46 -6.61 -10.00
C ILE A 132 2.98 -8.07 -10.00
N ASP A 133 3.20 -8.79 -8.90
CA ASP A 133 2.88 -10.22 -8.80
C ASP A 133 1.50 -10.46 -8.16
N SER A 134 0.48 -10.68 -9.01
CA SER A 134 -0.87 -11.01 -8.55
C SER A 134 -0.94 -12.33 -7.78
N HIS A 135 -0.17 -13.35 -8.19
CA HIS A 135 -0.16 -14.65 -7.52
C HIS A 135 0.33 -14.51 -6.08
N LEU A 136 1.37 -13.72 -5.88
CA LEU A 136 1.92 -13.47 -4.55
C LEU A 136 0.92 -12.75 -3.63
N ILE A 137 0.22 -11.72 -4.14
CA ILE A 137 -0.83 -11.04 -3.38
C ILE A 137 -1.97 -12.02 -3.02
N MET A 138 -2.40 -12.86 -3.97
CA MET A 138 -3.46 -13.84 -3.75
C MET A 138 -3.07 -14.91 -2.72
N LYS A 139 -1.81 -15.35 -2.71
CA LYS A 139 -1.24 -16.28 -1.71
C LYS A 139 -1.36 -15.68 -0.30
N HIS A 140 -0.81 -14.48 -0.09
CA HIS A 140 -0.86 -13.85 1.23
C HIS A 140 -2.28 -13.48 1.65
N LEU A 141 -3.16 -13.09 0.72
CA LEU A 141 -4.58 -12.88 1.01
C LEU A 141 -5.20 -14.13 1.65
N ASP A 142 -5.00 -15.30 1.03
CA ASP A 142 -5.56 -16.57 1.50
C ASP A 142 -4.92 -17.06 2.81
N GLU A 143 -3.60 -16.93 2.94
CA GLU A 143 -2.87 -17.46 4.09
C GLU A 143 -2.95 -16.55 5.33
N ARG A 144 -2.99 -15.23 5.17
CA ARG A 144 -2.78 -14.26 6.26
C ARG A 144 -3.97 -13.37 6.55
N PHE A 145 -4.73 -12.96 5.53
CA PHE A 145 -5.69 -11.87 5.70
C PHE A 145 -7.16 -12.33 5.72
N ILE A 146 -7.56 -13.32 4.92
CA ILE A 146 -8.97 -13.62 4.68
C ILE A 146 -9.75 -13.99 5.95
N VAL A 147 -9.12 -14.71 6.88
CA VAL A 147 -9.73 -15.05 8.18
C VAL A 147 -9.99 -13.78 8.99
N ASN A 148 -8.98 -12.90 9.08
CA ASN A 148 -9.12 -11.63 9.79
C ASN A 148 -10.18 -10.75 9.14
N LEU A 149 -10.25 -10.69 7.80
CA LEU A 149 -11.28 -9.97 7.05
C LEU A 149 -12.72 -10.48 7.29
N GLY A 150 -12.88 -11.64 7.93
CA GLY A 150 -14.17 -12.17 8.40
C GLY A 150 -14.60 -11.60 9.76
N VAL A 151 -13.69 -10.99 10.52
CA VAL A 151 -13.95 -10.40 11.84
C VAL A 151 -14.07 -8.88 11.70
N SER A 152 -14.99 -8.28 12.47
CA SER A 152 -15.20 -6.84 12.42
C SER A 152 -13.95 -6.09 12.86
N TYR A 153 -13.69 -4.91 12.29
CA TYR A 153 -12.48 -4.16 12.65
C TYR A 153 -12.49 -3.75 14.12
N HIS A 154 -13.65 -3.32 14.62
CA HIS A 154 -13.88 -3.00 16.03
C HIS A 154 -13.49 -4.17 16.94
N ASP A 155 -13.96 -5.39 16.66
CA ASP A 155 -13.61 -6.56 17.47
C ASP A 155 -12.12 -6.92 17.38
N ARG A 156 -11.50 -6.70 16.21
CA ARG A 156 -10.06 -6.93 16.01
C ARG A 156 -9.19 -6.02 16.88
N ILE A 157 -9.59 -4.77 17.05
CA ILE A 157 -8.82 -3.78 17.79
C ILE A 157 -9.23 -3.68 19.26
N ARG A 158 -10.43 -4.13 19.65
CA ARG A 158 -10.95 -4.03 21.03
C ARG A 158 -10.01 -4.63 22.08
N SER A 159 -9.31 -5.72 21.74
CA SER A 159 -8.30 -6.35 22.62
C SER A 159 -6.94 -5.63 22.64
N LYS A 160 -6.72 -4.71 21.70
CA LYS A 160 -5.48 -3.92 21.53
C LYS A 160 -5.67 -2.45 21.92
N GLU A 161 -6.85 -2.04 22.37
CA GLU A 161 -7.10 -0.65 22.77
C GLU A 161 -6.25 -0.28 23.98
N GLN A 162 -5.18 0.46 23.71
CA GLN A 162 -4.34 1.07 24.73
C GLN A 162 -4.97 2.39 25.17
N ALA A 163 -4.92 2.69 26.47
CA ALA A 163 -5.39 3.97 26.99
C ALA A 163 -4.62 5.12 26.31
N CYS A 164 -5.36 6.00 25.64
CA CYS A 164 -4.82 7.17 24.96
C CYS A 164 -4.96 8.39 25.88
N THR A 165 -3.94 9.22 25.97
CA THR A 165 -4.02 10.47 26.74
C THR A 165 -4.89 11.50 26.02
N ASP A 166 -5.46 12.45 26.77
CA ASP A 166 -6.24 13.55 26.22
C ASP A 166 -5.50 14.31 25.11
N GLU A 167 -4.20 14.56 25.29
CA GLU A 167 -3.35 15.23 24.30
C GLU A 167 -3.21 14.42 23.01
N GLU A 168 -3.08 13.10 23.12
CA GLU A 168 -2.97 12.21 21.97
C GLU A 168 -4.27 12.11 21.18
N VAL A 169 -5.42 12.11 21.86
CA VAL A 169 -6.72 12.15 21.19
C VAL A 169 -6.84 13.41 20.33
N LEU A 170 -6.44 14.56 20.86
CA LEU A 170 -6.50 15.82 20.11
C LEU A 170 -5.48 15.87 18.95
N ASP A 171 -4.27 15.32 19.12
CA ASP A 171 -3.29 15.20 18.03
C ASP A 171 -3.84 14.31 16.89
N ILE A 172 -4.46 13.17 17.22
CA ILE A 172 -5.10 12.27 16.26
C ILE A 172 -6.22 12.98 15.49
N LEU A 173 -7.07 13.75 16.17
CA LEU A 173 -8.16 14.51 15.56
C LEU A 173 -7.67 15.61 14.60
N THR A 174 -6.48 16.15 14.86
CA THR A 174 -5.88 17.20 14.04
C THR A 174 -4.91 16.69 12.99
N VAL A 175 -4.79 15.37 12.77
CA VAL A 175 -3.76 14.78 11.89
C VAL A 175 -3.74 15.32 10.45
N HIS A 176 -4.91 15.71 9.92
CA HIS A 176 -5.07 16.34 8.59
C HIS A 176 -5.18 17.86 8.64
N SER A 177 -4.80 18.47 9.77
CA SER A 177 -4.61 19.91 9.89
C SER A 177 -3.13 20.24 9.83
N TYR A 178 -2.77 21.03 8.84
CA TYR A 178 -1.37 21.36 8.56
C TYR A 178 -0.94 22.69 9.18
N ASP A 179 -1.83 23.37 9.92
CA ASP A 179 -1.56 24.63 10.63
C ASP A 179 -0.39 24.46 11.61
N ASP A 180 0.73 25.10 11.32
CA ASP A 180 1.98 25.07 12.11
C ASP A 180 1.85 25.69 13.51
N ARG A 181 0.76 26.41 13.78
CA ARG A 181 0.44 27.03 15.08
C ARG A 181 -0.40 26.13 15.98
N LEU A 182 -0.81 24.94 15.52
CA LEU A 182 -1.59 24.02 16.33
C LEU A 182 -0.81 23.58 17.57
N ALA A 183 -1.42 23.76 18.75
CA ALA A 183 -0.81 23.41 20.03
C ALA A 183 -0.69 21.89 20.22
N GLU A 184 -1.60 21.12 19.62
CA GLU A 184 -1.69 19.67 19.79
C GLU A 184 -0.74 18.89 18.87
N LYS A 185 0.04 19.58 18.02
CA LYS A 185 0.97 18.93 17.10
C LYS A 185 2.15 18.29 17.84
N LYS A 186 2.32 16.99 17.65
CA LYS A 186 3.56 16.29 18.04
C LYS A 186 4.76 16.65 17.16
N THR A 187 5.97 16.40 17.68
CA THR A 187 7.25 16.83 17.09
C THR A 187 7.53 16.26 15.68
N ASP A 188 6.96 15.09 15.37
CA ASP A 188 7.05 14.42 14.06
C ASP A 188 6.29 15.16 12.94
N ARG A 189 5.48 16.17 13.29
CA ARG A 189 4.65 16.96 12.36
C ARG A 189 5.23 18.33 12.03
N TYR A 190 6.52 18.55 12.32
CA TYR A 190 7.26 19.78 11.99
C TYR A 190 8.32 19.53 10.92
N ILE A 191 8.56 20.54 10.07
CA ILE A 191 9.61 20.49 9.02
C ILE A 191 11.06 20.54 9.56
N ARG A 192 11.25 20.57 10.89
CA ARG A 192 12.58 20.73 11.52
C ARG A 192 13.54 19.61 11.12
N ASN A 193 13.01 18.40 10.91
CA ASN A 193 13.77 17.21 10.55
C ASN A 193 13.75 16.94 9.04
N SER A 194 13.39 17.94 8.22
CA SER A 194 13.30 17.82 6.77
C SER A 194 14.33 18.69 6.07
N ILE A 195 14.86 18.19 4.94
CA ILE A 195 15.74 18.93 4.05
C ILE A 195 14.95 19.23 2.77
N LEU A 196 14.89 20.50 2.39
CA LEU A 196 14.40 20.90 1.07
C LEU A 196 15.56 20.82 0.09
N VAL A 197 15.44 19.95 -0.90
CA VAL A 197 16.41 19.85 -2.00
C VAL A 197 16.15 20.96 -3.01
N ASP A 198 14.92 21.05 -3.51
CA ASP A 198 14.48 22.18 -4.32
C ASP A 198 12.94 22.33 -4.32
N PHE A 199 12.44 23.45 -4.83
CA PHE A 199 11.02 23.75 -4.99
C PHE A 199 10.77 24.42 -6.34
N PHE A 200 10.09 23.75 -7.26
CA PHE A 200 9.87 24.25 -8.62
C PHE A 200 8.53 23.76 -9.17
N LYS A 201 8.05 24.42 -10.23
CA LYS A 201 6.78 24.10 -10.86
C LYS A 201 6.96 23.04 -11.95
N LYS A 202 6.17 21.96 -11.86
CA LYS A 202 5.94 20.96 -12.92
C LYS A 202 4.45 20.65 -12.98
N GLU A 203 3.97 20.12 -14.10
CA GLU A 203 2.57 19.68 -14.21
C GLU A 203 2.34 18.35 -13.51
N LEU A 204 3.36 17.48 -13.47
CA LEU A 204 3.32 16.15 -12.86
C LEU A 204 2.22 15.28 -13.48
N LYS A 205 2.11 15.34 -14.82
CA LYS A 205 1.08 14.67 -15.63
C LYS A 205 1.64 13.66 -16.64
N ASN A 206 2.91 13.30 -16.56
CA ASN A 206 3.50 12.31 -17.45
C ASN A 206 4.79 11.76 -16.84
N ILE A 207 5.41 10.79 -17.52
CA ILE A 207 6.66 10.18 -17.07
C ILE A 207 7.79 11.21 -17.07
N GLU A 208 7.86 12.05 -18.10
CA GLU A 208 8.93 13.03 -18.29
C GLU A 208 9.01 14.01 -17.11
N ASP A 209 7.87 14.53 -16.65
CA ASP A 209 7.78 15.43 -15.51
C ASP A 209 8.30 14.78 -14.22
N TYR A 210 7.96 13.51 -13.99
CA TYR A 210 8.42 12.78 -12.80
C TYR A 210 9.90 12.43 -12.90
N VAL A 211 10.38 11.98 -14.06
CA VAL A 211 11.79 11.68 -14.28
C VAL A 211 12.63 12.95 -14.14
N ASP A 212 12.19 14.09 -14.67
CA ASP A 212 12.83 15.39 -14.48
C ASP A 212 12.88 15.80 -13.01
N SER A 213 11.81 15.55 -12.26
CA SER A 213 11.75 15.86 -10.83
C SER A 213 12.73 14.98 -10.02
N LEU A 214 12.83 13.70 -10.36
CA LEU A 214 13.81 12.79 -9.76
C LEU A 214 15.25 13.13 -10.14
N ARG A 215 15.45 13.64 -11.36
CA ARG A 215 16.77 14.05 -11.85
C ARG A 215 17.38 15.16 -11.00
N ILE A 216 16.58 16.10 -10.50
CA ILE A 216 17.05 17.18 -9.62
C ILE A 216 17.67 16.63 -8.33
N LEU A 217 17.08 15.58 -7.76
CA LEU A 217 17.65 14.90 -6.60
C LEU A 217 18.91 14.11 -6.99
N HIS A 218 18.86 13.38 -8.11
CA HIS A 218 19.98 12.56 -8.58
C HIS A 218 21.22 13.38 -8.91
N ASP A 219 21.07 14.54 -9.55
CA ASP A 219 22.19 15.35 -10.05
C ASP A 219 22.96 16.08 -8.94
N HIS A 220 22.43 16.08 -7.71
CA HIS A 220 23.15 16.56 -6.54
C HIS A 220 24.28 15.58 -6.17
N GLU A 221 25.54 16.02 -6.16
CA GLU A 221 26.74 15.14 -6.12
C GLU A 221 26.71 14.04 -5.02
N PRO A 222 26.44 14.36 -3.73
CA PRO A 222 26.24 13.35 -2.70
C PRO A 222 25.17 12.29 -3.02
N MET A 223 24.04 12.72 -3.62
CA MET A 223 22.94 11.82 -3.97
C MET A 223 23.28 10.97 -5.19
N ARG A 224 23.99 11.53 -6.18
CA ARG A 224 24.47 10.78 -7.34
C ARG A 224 25.34 9.60 -6.92
N MET A 225 26.29 9.84 -6.01
CA MET A 225 27.16 8.80 -5.46
C MET A 225 26.40 7.78 -4.60
N TYR A 226 25.37 8.22 -3.89
CA TYR A 226 24.55 7.33 -3.07
C TYR A 226 23.66 6.43 -3.94
N LEU A 227 22.94 7.01 -4.90
CA LEU A 227 21.99 6.31 -5.77
C LEU A 227 22.65 5.35 -6.76
N SER A 228 23.97 5.39 -6.94
CA SER A 228 24.70 4.39 -7.73
C SER A 228 24.76 3.03 -7.05
N ASN A 229 24.64 2.98 -5.72
CA ASN A 229 24.79 1.75 -4.92
C ASN A 229 23.57 1.45 -4.04
N TYR A 230 22.70 2.43 -3.80
CA TYR A 230 21.58 2.29 -2.87
C TYR A 230 20.25 2.68 -3.52
N ALA A 231 19.17 2.06 -3.03
CA ALA A 231 17.81 2.43 -3.38
C ALA A 231 17.22 3.39 -2.32
N VAL A 232 16.37 4.32 -2.76
CA VAL A 232 15.69 5.29 -1.90
C VAL A 232 14.18 5.10 -2.00
N PRO A 233 13.49 4.89 -0.87
CA PRO A 233 12.03 4.86 -0.85
C PRO A 233 11.45 6.24 -1.13
N ILE A 234 10.45 6.32 -2.01
CA ILE A 234 9.70 7.53 -2.29
C ILE A 234 8.26 7.34 -1.83
N VAL A 235 7.89 8.02 -0.76
CA VAL A 235 6.49 8.03 -0.31
C VAL A 235 5.69 8.93 -1.25
N ALA A 236 4.79 8.33 -2.02
CA ALA A 236 3.99 9.02 -3.02
C ALA A 236 2.55 8.53 -3.01
N ASP A 237 1.62 9.42 -3.35
CA ASP A 237 0.24 9.09 -3.66
C ASP A 237 0.07 8.92 -5.18
N TRP A 238 -1.17 8.80 -5.65
CA TRP A 238 -1.45 8.84 -7.09
C TRP A 238 -1.47 10.29 -7.57
N PRO A 239 -0.73 10.66 -8.64
CA PRO A 239 -0.18 9.77 -9.66
C PRO A 239 1.32 9.44 -9.51
N GLY A 240 2.02 9.90 -8.48
CA GLY A 240 3.46 9.61 -8.29
C GLY A 240 3.77 8.12 -8.16
N GLN A 241 2.90 7.36 -7.49
CA GLN A 241 2.95 5.89 -7.49
C GLN A 241 2.92 5.31 -8.90
N TYR A 242 2.11 5.88 -9.78
CA TYR A 242 1.91 5.36 -11.12
C TYR A 242 3.05 5.74 -12.05
N PHE A 243 3.40 7.02 -12.16
CA PHE A 243 4.38 7.47 -13.16
C PHE A 243 5.81 7.00 -12.87
N ILE A 244 6.22 6.97 -11.60
CA ILE A 244 7.55 6.46 -11.24
C ILE A 244 7.63 4.96 -11.56
N ARG A 245 6.59 4.18 -11.19
CA ARG A 245 6.52 2.75 -11.55
C ARG A 245 6.42 2.53 -13.05
N LYS A 246 5.71 3.37 -13.78
CA LYS A 246 5.64 3.30 -15.24
C LYS A 246 7.00 3.55 -15.86
N ALA A 247 7.77 4.53 -15.38
CA ALA A 247 9.14 4.75 -15.82
C ALA A 247 10.03 3.51 -15.56
N ILE A 248 9.94 2.91 -14.36
CA ILE A 248 10.62 1.66 -14.03
C ILE A 248 10.22 0.52 -14.98
N ALA A 249 8.92 0.36 -15.27
CA ALA A 249 8.42 -0.66 -16.18
C ALA A 249 8.93 -0.47 -17.61
N GLN A 250 8.93 0.77 -18.11
CA GLN A 250 9.44 1.12 -19.44
C GLN A 250 10.92 0.76 -19.57
N HIS A 251 11.71 1.07 -18.54
CA HIS A 251 13.13 0.74 -18.51
C HIS A 251 13.35 -0.79 -18.40
N LEU A 252 12.72 -1.44 -17.41
CA LEU A 252 12.98 -2.84 -17.07
C LEU A 252 12.33 -3.86 -18.03
N LEU A 253 11.09 -3.64 -18.43
CA LEU A 253 10.30 -4.61 -19.19
C LEU A 253 10.39 -4.39 -20.70
N LEU A 254 10.56 -3.13 -21.14
CA LEU A 254 10.57 -2.76 -22.55
C LEU A 254 11.96 -2.37 -23.06
N ASN A 255 12.99 -2.34 -22.20
CA ASN A 255 14.34 -1.87 -22.52
C ASN A 255 14.33 -0.47 -23.18
N ASN A 256 13.43 0.41 -22.72
CA ASN A 256 13.32 1.75 -23.26
C ASN A 256 14.48 2.62 -22.77
N GLU A 257 15.53 2.72 -23.57
CA GLU A 257 16.76 3.47 -23.27
C GLU A 257 16.54 4.98 -23.08
N SER A 258 15.38 5.53 -23.48
CA SER A 258 15.02 6.93 -23.19
C SER A 258 14.79 7.21 -21.71
N ILE A 259 14.45 6.16 -20.93
CA ILE A 259 14.31 6.29 -19.48
C ILE A 259 15.68 6.06 -18.82
N PRO A 260 16.21 7.06 -18.08
CA PRO A 260 17.52 6.94 -17.45
C PRO A 260 17.62 5.82 -16.41
N GLN A 261 18.78 5.17 -16.36
CA GLN A 261 19.08 4.08 -15.42
C GLN A 261 18.83 4.44 -13.95
N PHE A 262 19.11 5.71 -13.56
CA PHE A 262 19.00 6.14 -12.16
C PHE A 262 17.58 6.03 -11.60
N VAL A 263 16.55 5.99 -12.47
CA VAL A 263 15.15 5.83 -12.05
C VAL A 263 14.94 4.54 -11.27
N MET A 264 15.72 3.50 -11.59
CA MET A 264 15.68 2.20 -10.93
C MET A 264 16.09 2.26 -9.45
N SER A 265 16.78 3.32 -9.02
CA SER A 265 17.21 3.50 -7.63
C SER A 265 16.10 4.07 -6.74
N PHE A 266 14.91 4.33 -7.29
CA PHE A 266 13.78 4.89 -6.53
C PHE A 266 12.67 3.85 -6.36
N LEU A 267 12.21 3.67 -5.12
CA LEU A 267 11.21 2.66 -4.75
C LEU A 267 9.91 3.34 -4.27
N PRO A 268 8.86 3.42 -5.10
CA PRO A 268 7.62 4.06 -4.70
C PRO A 268 6.92 3.31 -3.56
N ILE A 269 6.67 3.98 -2.43
CA ILE A 269 5.94 3.45 -1.26
C ILE A 269 4.62 4.19 -1.11
N LEU A 270 3.54 3.44 -0.87
CA LEU A 270 2.18 3.98 -0.76
C LEU A 270 2.10 5.09 0.30
N GLY A 271 1.66 6.28 -0.10
CA GLY A 271 1.46 7.45 0.76
C GLY A 271 0.44 7.21 1.88
N PRO A 272 0.86 6.96 3.13
CA PRO A 272 -0.01 6.50 4.19
C PRO A 272 -0.98 7.61 4.65
N LEU A 273 -0.56 8.88 4.67
CA LEU A 273 -1.42 10.00 5.01
C LEU A 273 -2.52 10.17 3.96
N HIS A 274 -2.20 10.05 2.67
CA HIS A 274 -3.21 10.12 1.60
C HIS A 274 -4.17 8.94 1.60
N VAL A 275 -3.72 7.72 1.92
CA VAL A 275 -4.64 6.58 2.15
C VAL A 275 -5.64 6.96 3.23
N SER A 276 -5.15 7.53 4.32
CA SER A 276 -5.95 7.92 5.47
C SER A 276 -6.91 9.09 5.18
N LEU A 277 -6.48 10.09 4.42
CA LEU A 277 -7.33 11.22 4.02
C LEU A 277 -8.44 10.74 3.06
N ASN A 278 -8.06 10.03 2.00
CA ASN A 278 -9.00 9.54 0.99
C ASN A 278 -10.01 8.56 1.58
N SER A 279 -9.60 7.70 2.52
CA SER A 279 -10.51 6.75 3.15
C SER A 279 -11.52 7.44 4.06
N ARG A 280 -11.11 8.39 4.90
CA ARG A 280 -12.03 9.20 5.74
C ARG A 280 -13.02 9.99 4.91
N GLU A 281 -12.53 10.68 3.87
CA GLU A 281 -13.41 11.42 2.96
C GLU A 281 -14.41 10.52 2.24
N LEU A 282 -13.97 9.33 1.81
CA LEU A 282 -14.83 8.38 1.11
C LEU A 282 -15.94 7.87 2.03
N VAL A 283 -15.60 7.44 3.26
CA VAL A 283 -16.57 7.00 4.27
C VAL A 283 -17.58 8.11 4.55
N TYR A 284 -17.11 9.33 4.75
CA TYR A 284 -17.96 10.49 4.98
C TYR A 284 -18.90 10.77 3.80
N LYS A 285 -18.36 10.96 2.60
CA LYS A 285 -19.12 11.33 1.39
C LYS A 285 -20.17 10.28 1.05
N LYS A 286 -19.87 9.00 1.23
CA LYS A 286 -20.79 7.89 0.92
C LYS A 286 -21.90 7.73 1.96
N ASN A 287 -21.71 8.21 3.17
CA ASN A 287 -22.68 8.09 4.27
C ASN A 287 -23.14 9.47 4.77
N TYR A 288 -23.09 10.48 3.91
CA TYR A 288 -23.37 11.87 4.26
C TYR A 288 -24.76 12.05 4.88
N LEU A 289 -25.79 11.37 4.34
CA LEU A 289 -27.16 11.50 4.84
C LEU A 289 -27.27 11.05 6.30
N LEU A 290 -26.74 9.87 6.63
CA LEU A 290 -26.68 9.37 7.99
C LEU A 290 -25.85 10.29 8.90
N PHE A 291 -24.65 10.71 8.47
CA PHE A 291 -23.81 11.60 9.27
C PHE A 291 -24.44 12.97 9.48
N SER A 292 -25.20 13.49 8.51
CA SER A 292 -25.98 14.73 8.65
C SER A 292 -27.03 14.58 9.75
N ASP A 293 -27.75 13.46 9.80
CA ASP A 293 -28.80 13.24 10.79
C ASP A 293 -28.23 13.02 12.20
N VAL A 294 -27.11 12.29 12.30
CA VAL A 294 -26.34 12.19 13.56
C VAL A 294 -25.86 13.58 13.99
N TYR A 295 -25.32 14.38 13.08
CA TYR A 295 -24.83 15.72 13.38
C TYR A 295 -25.93 16.64 13.93
N LYS A 296 -27.10 16.67 13.28
CA LYS A 296 -28.26 17.42 13.76
C LYS A 296 -28.72 16.96 15.14
N SER A 297 -28.67 15.65 15.41
CA SER A 297 -29.06 15.10 16.70
C SER A 297 -28.09 15.50 17.82
N VAL A 298 -26.79 15.56 17.52
CA VAL A 298 -25.75 15.89 18.50
C VAL A 298 -25.61 17.40 18.75
N PHE A 299 -25.60 18.21 17.69
CA PHE A 299 -25.34 19.65 17.73
C PHE A 299 -26.61 20.52 17.65
N GLY A 300 -27.78 19.92 17.39
CA GLY A 300 -29.08 20.58 17.33
C GLY A 300 -29.65 20.66 15.91
N ALA A 301 -30.98 20.54 15.80
CA ALA A 301 -31.69 20.34 14.53
C ALA A 301 -31.49 21.48 13.50
N LYS A 302 -31.16 22.69 13.94
CA LYS A 302 -30.90 23.85 13.06
C LYS A 302 -29.48 23.84 12.47
N LYS A 303 -28.57 23.01 13.00
CA LYS A 303 -27.18 22.94 12.54
C LYS A 303 -27.09 22.16 11.24
N LYS A 304 -26.24 22.64 10.33
CA LYS A 304 -26.04 22.05 9.01
C LYS A 304 -24.62 21.56 8.88
N LEU A 305 -24.49 20.30 8.47
CA LEU A 305 -23.23 19.73 8.08
C LEU A 305 -23.09 19.81 6.56
N GLY A 306 -22.05 20.48 6.07
CA GLY A 306 -21.82 20.60 4.62
C GLY A 306 -21.42 19.27 3.96
N GLN A 307 -21.64 19.10 2.66
CA GLN A 307 -21.23 17.89 1.92
C GLN A 307 -19.70 17.77 1.74
N LYS A 308 -18.97 18.87 1.87
CA LYS A 308 -17.50 18.93 1.86
C LYS A 308 -16.99 19.74 3.06
N PRO A 309 -17.17 19.25 4.30
CA PRO A 309 -16.68 19.96 5.47
C PRO A 309 -15.15 19.84 5.56
N ARG A 310 -14.52 20.73 6.33
CA ARG A 310 -13.07 20.67 6.60
C ARG A 310 -12.67 19.32 7.19
N PRO A 311 -11.43 18.83 6.93
CA PRO A 311 -10.97 17.52 7.42
C PRO A 311 -11.13 17.32 8.93
N TRP A 312 -10.87 18.35 9.74
CA TRP A 312 -11.02 18.26 11.20
C TRP A 312 -12.46 17.98 11.64
N ARG A 313 -13.47 18.46 10.88
CA ARG A 313 -14.90 18.23 11.16
C ARG A 313 -15.33 16.84 10.71
N ILE A 314 -14.75 16.31 9.63
CA ILE A 314 -14.88 14.89 9.27
C ILE A 314 -14.33 14.03 10.40
N ASN A 315 -13.11 14.33 10.86
CA ASN A 315 -12.46 13.60 11.95
C ASN A 315 -13.30 13.63 13.23
N LEU A 316 -13.85 14.79 13.60
CA LEU A 316 -14.75 14.94 14.75
C LEU A 316 -15.94 13.96 14.67
N ILE A 317 -16.67 13.95 13.56
CA ILE A 317 -17.88 13.13 13.41
C ILE A 317 -17.54 11.64 13.45
N LEU A 318 -16.50 11.23 12.72
CA LEU A 318 -16.05 9.85 12.73
C LEU A 318 -15.61 9.43 14.14
N HIS A 319 -14.91 10.31 14.86
CA HIS A 319 -14.44 10.04 16.21
C HIS A 319 -15.58 9.90 17.23
N ILE A 320 -16.52 10.85 17.28
CA ILE A 320 -17.66 10.76 18.20
C ILE A 320 -18.53 9.53 17.90
N VAL A 321 -18.67 9.14 16.62
CA VAL A 321 -19.38 7.93 16.22
C VAL A 321 -18.62 6.67 16.66
N ARG A 322 -17.28 6.64 16.55
CA ARG A 322 -16.48 5.53 17.07
C ARG A 322 -16.67 5.36 18.58
N LEU A 323 -16.56 6.45 19.34
CA LEU A 323 -16.74 6.42 20.80
C LEU A 323 -18.15 5.98 21.17
N ALA A 324 -19.15 6.55 20.49
CA ALA A 324 -20.55 6.18 20.70
C ALA A 324 -20.81 4.70 20.39
N TRP A 325 -20.29 4.20 19.28
CA TRP A 325 -20.42 2.79 18.91
C TRP A 325 -19.77 1.89 19.95
N SER A 326 -18.55 2.20 20.39
CA SER A 326 -17.84 1.41 21.41
C SER A 326 -18.62 1.34 22.73
N ASN A 327 -19.39 2.38 23.05
CA ASN A 327 -20.23 2.44 24.25
C ASN A 327 -21.54 1.61 24.13
N ILE A 328 -22.06 1.39 22.91
CA ILE A 328 -23.38 0.75 22.70
C ILE A 328 -23.34 -0.57 21.93
N ALA A 329 -22.19 -0.97 21.37
CA ALA A 329 -22.08 -2.12 20.48
C ALA A 329 -22.61 -3.40 21.14
N ASP A 330 -22.15 -3.73 22.35
CA ASP A 330 -22.61 -4.93 23.07
C ASP A 330 -24.12 -4.85 23.38
N THR A 331 -24.64 -3.66 23.69
CA THR A 331 -26.09 -3.44 23.90
C THR A 331 -26.87 -3.73 22.62
N VAL A 332 -26.41 -3.23 21.47
CA VAL A 332 -27.04 -3.45 20.16
C VAL A 332 -26.99 -4.92 19.76
N TYR A 333 -25.82 -5.58 19.88
CA TYR A 333 -25.68 -7.00 19.56
C TYR A 333 -26.48 -7.92 20.49
N SER A 334 -26.62 -7.56 21.78
CA SER A 334 -27.49 -8.32 22.69
C SER A 334 -28.96 -8.34 22.24
N LYS A 335 -29.39 -7.31 21.49
CA LYS A 335 -30.76 -7.16 21.02
C LYS A 335 -31.02 -7.80 19.66
N PHE A 336 -30.12 -7.57 18.70
CA PHE A 336 -30.26 -8.08 17.34
C PHE A 336 -29.75 -9.51 17.19
N GLY A 337 -28.79 -9.93 18.01
CA GLY A 337 -28.07 -11.19 17.88
C GLY A 337 -27.00 -11.16 16.79
N PHE A 338 -26.00 -12.05 16.91
CA PHE A 338 -24.88 -12.18 15.96
C PHE A 338 -25.26 -12.87 14.63
N THR A 339 -26.49 -13.38 14.53
CA THR A 339 -27.04 -14.02 13.32
C THR A 339 -27.88 -13.07 12.48
N CYS A 340 -28.07 -11.81 12.92
CA CYS A 340 -28.94 -10.86 12.23
C CYS A 340 -28.39 -10.48 10.85
N LYS A 341 -29.23 -10.67 9.82
CA LYS A 341 -28.95 -10.27 8.43
C LYS A 341 -29.88 -9.19 7.89
N ASN A 342 -30.57 -8.47 8.77
CA ASN A 342 -31.36 -7.31 8.34
C ASN A 342 -30.44 -6.30 7.63
N ILE A 343 -30.85 -5.80 6.46
CA ILE A 343 -30.02 -4.96 5.59
C ILE A 343 -29.66 -3.62 6.25
N GLU A 344 -30.60 -2.98 6.96
CA GLU A 344 -30.32 -1.73 7.68
C GLU A 344 -29.34 -1.98 8.85
N PHE A 345 -29.51 -3.10 9.57
CA PHE A 345 -28.56 -3.53 10.60
C PHE A 345 -27.16 -3.78 10.04
N LEU A 346 -27.05 -4.51 8.92
CA LEU A 346 -25.78 -4.80 8.25
C LEU A 346 -25.13 -3.52 7.71
N TYR A 347 -25.91 -2.57 7.18
CA TYR A 347 -25.41 -1.26 6.77
C TYR A 347 -24.77 -0.51 7.93
N LEU A 348 -25.51 -0.34 9.03
CA LEU A 348 -25.06 0.42 10.19
C LEU A 348 -23.85 -0.24 10.87
N THR A 349 -23.89 -1.55 11.09
CA THR A 349 -22.77 -2.27 11.71
C THR A 349 -21.55 -2.34 10.80
N ASN A 350 -21.71 -2.42 9.47
CA ASN A 350 -20.58 -2.28 8.56
C ASN A 350 -19.91 -0.91 8.71
N LEU A 351 -20.70 0.15 8.74
CA LEU A 351 -20.17 1.50 8.88
C LEU A 351 -19.46 1.69 10.24
N PHE A 352 -20.13 1.33 11.34
CA PHE A 352 -19.66 1.63 12.70
C PHE A 352 -18.62 0.64 13.23
N SER A 353 -18.78 -0.66 12.95
CA SER A 353 -17.82 -1.68 13.41
C SER A 353 -16.63 -1.83 12.46
N ASN A 354 -16.78 -1.59 11.16
CA ASN A 354 -15.68 -1.78 10.21
C ASN A 354 -15.08 -0.46 9.74
N LEU A 355 -15.86 0.36 9.04
CA LEU A 355 -15.30 1.43 8.22
C LEU A 355 -14.80 2.62 9.06
N VAL A 356 -15.61 3.11 10.00
CA VAL A 356 -15.28 4.26 10.86
C VAL A 356 -14.00 4.05 11.68
N PRO A 357 -13.86 2.97 12.49
CA PRO A 357 -12.63 2.77 13.25
C PRO A 357 -11.42 2.51 12.35
N LEU A 358 -11.58 1.78 11.25
CA LEU A 358 -10.50 1.50 10.29
C LEU A 358 -9.86 2.77 9.73
N VAL A 359 -10.67 3.72 9.25
CA VAL A 359 -10.15 4.93 8.62
C VAL A 359 -9.53 5.90 9.62
N LEU A 360 -9.95 5.83 10.89
CA LEU A 360 -9.34 6.60 11.97
C LEU A 360 -7.96 6.05 12.33
N ASP A 361 -7.80 4.73 12.37
CA ASP A 361 -6.60 4.07 12.92
C ASP A 361 -5.47 3.86 11.92
N VAL A 362 -5.78 3.60 10.64
CA VAL A 362 -4.79 3.19 9.62
C VAL A 362 -3.51 4.03 9.63
N TYR A 363 -3.63 5.36 9.76
CA TYR A 363 -2.47 6.24 9.85
C TYR A 363 -2.19 6.73 11.26
N ALA A 364 -3.23 7.27 11.91
CA ALA A 364 -3.05 8.01 13.15
C ALA A 364 -2.61 7.13 14.32
N VAL A 365 -2.94 5.83 14.26
CA VAL A 365 -2.56 4.83 15.26
C VAL A 365 -1.48 3.91 14.70
N HIS A 366 -1.78 3.14 13.64
CA HIS A 366 -0.89 2.04 13.22
C HIS A 366 0.39 2.51 12.53
N HIS A 367 0.29 3.41 11.54
CA HIS A 367 1.47 3.91 10.84
C HIS A 367 2.37 4.74 11.76
N ARG A 368 1.80 5.70 12.50
CA ARG A 368 2.58 6.61 13.35
C ARG A 368 3.20 5.96 14.58
N SER A 369 2.61 4.88 15.11
CA SER A 369 3.22 4.09 16.19
C SER A 369 4.31 3.14 15.70
N GLY A 370 4.42 2.92 14.39
CA GLY A 370 5.33 1.94 13.81
C GLY A 370 4.83 0.49 13.88
N ASP A 371 3.55 0.25 14.18
CA ASP A 371 2.96 -1.09 14.20
C ASP A 371 2.72 -1.61 12.78
N TRP A 372 3.77 -2.18 12.19
CA TRP A 372 3.73 -2.75 10.85
C TRP A 372 2.64 -3.83 10.67
N PRO A 373 2.53 -4.87 11.51
CA PRO A 373 1.48 -5.89 11.36
C PRO A 373 0.06 -5.31 11.32
N SER A 374 -0.26 -4.36 12.21
CA SER A 374 -1.60 -3.75 12.22
C SER A 374 -1.80 -2.77 11.05
N TYR A 375 -0.75 -2.05 10.64
CA TYR A 375 -0.78 -1.16 9.48
C TYR A 375 -1.03 -1.92 8.17
N GLU A 376 -0.33 -3.05 7.98
CA GLU A 376 -0.46 -3.91 6.80
C GLU A 376 -1.90 -4.48 6.69
N GLU A 377 -2.45 -5.03 7.79
CA GLU A 377 -3.85 -5.50 7.82
C GLU A 377 -4.84 -4.36 7.58
N ALA A 378 -4.63 -3.18 8.18
CA ALA A 378 -5.49 -2.02 7.98
C ALA A 378 -5.47 -1.54 6.52
N CYS A 379 -4.30 -1.52 5.87
CA CYS A 379 -4.20 -1.24 4.43
C CYS A 379 -4.98 -2.26 3.59
N MET A 380 -4.91 -3.55 3.94
CA MET A 380 -5.63 -4.61 3.21
C MET A 380 -7.14 -4.42 3.34
N ARG A 381 -7.63 -4.08 4.53
CA ARG A 381 -9.04 -3.73 4.77
C ARG A 381 -9.46 -2.46 4.04
N CYS A 382 -8.64 -1.41 4.04
CA CYS A 382 -8.93 -0.20 3.26
C CYS A 382 -9.04 -0.53 1.76
N TRP A 383 -8.19 -1.42 1.25
CA TRP A 383 -8.30 -1.86 -0.13
C TRP A 383 -9.59 -2.67 -0.37
N SER A 384 -9.85 -3.72 0.41
CA SER A 384 -10.98 -4.64 0.17
C SER A 384 -12.35 -4.03 0.45
N ASP A 385 -12.49 -3.28 1.55
CA ASP A 385 -13.79 -2.88 2.12
C ASP A 385 -14.16 -1.43 1.80
N LEU A 386 -13.21 -0.64 1.28
CA LEU A 386 -13.43 0.74 0.88
C LEU A 386 -13.11 0.97 -0.58
N PHE A 387 -11.84 0.87 -0.96
CA PHE A 387 -11.40 1.34 -2.27
C PHE A 387 -11.91 0.45 -3.41
N LEU A 388 -11.85 -0.87 -3.24
CA LEU A 388 -12.41 -1.81 -4.19
C LEU A 388 -13.94 -1.72 -4.19
N GLN A 389 -14.55 -1.82 -3.01
CA GLN A 389 -16.00 -1.83 -2.82
C GLN A 389 -16.70 -0.59 -3.42
N PHE A 390 -16.17 0.61 -3.19
CA PHE A 390 -16.72 1.84 -3.78
C PHE A 390 -16.18 2.16 -5.18
N ASN A 391 -15.38 1.28 -5.77
CA ASN A 391 -14.71 1.46 -7.08
C ASN A 391 -13.91 2.76 -7.16
N ARG A 392 -13.09 3.05 -6.14
CA ARG A 392 -12.22 4.24 -6.09
C ARG A 392 -11.11 4.06 -7.14
N ARG A 393 -11.24 4.77 -8.26
CA ARG A 393 -10.44 4.63 -9.50
C ARG A 393 -8.95 4.32 -9.28
N ASN A 394 -8.25 5.16 -8.52
CA ASN A 394 -6.80 5.05 -8.34
C ASN A 394 -6.43 4.09 -7.19
N TYR A 395 -7.20 4.13 -6.10
CA TYR A 395 -6.90 3.38 -4.88
C TYR A 395 -7.38 1.92 -4.88
N LYS A 396 -8.17 1.49 -5.87
CA LYS A 396 -8.40 0.05 -6.10
C LYS A 396 -7.15 -0.65 -6.68
N ARG A 397 -6.17 0.14 -7.15
CA ARG A 397 -4.94 -0.31 -7.82
C ARG A 397 -3.67 0.00 -7.03
N ALA A 398 -3.53 1.23 -6.51
CA ALA A 398 -2.30 1.65 -5.82
C ALA A 398 -1.85 0.72 -4.66
N PRO A 399 -2.75 0.24 -3.77
CA PRO A 399 -2.36 -0.72 -2.73
C PRO A 399 -1.86 -2.05 -3.27
N LEU A 400 -2.31 -2.51 -4.44
CA LEU A 400 -1.86 -3.79 -5.01
C LEU A 400 -0.38 -3.75 -5.40
N MET A 401 0.10 -2.61 -5.90
CA MET A 401 1.53 -2.42 -6.20
C MET A 401 2.35 -2.46 -4.92
N PHE A 402 1.86 -1.81 -3.87
CA PHE A 402 2.49 -1.83 -2.56
C PHE A 402 2.55 -3.24 -1.95
N PHE A 403 1.45 -3.99 -1.97
CA PHE A 403 1.42 -5.37 -1.48
C PHE A 403 2.34 -6.29 -2.28
N SER A 404 2.37 -6.16 -3.61
CA SER A 404 3.28 -6.94 -4.46
C SER A 404 4.74 -6.79 -4.02
N ASP A 405 5.20 -5.55 -3.81
CA ASP A 405 6.59 -5.29 -3.44
C ASP A 405 6.90 -5.78 -2.03
N VAL A 406 6.04 -5.45 -1.07
CA VAL A 406 6.18 -5.86 0.33
C VAL A 406 6.27 -7.38 0.45
N PHE A 407 5.33 -8.10 -0.16
CA PHE A 407 5.31 -9.55 -0.09
C PHE A 407 6.51 -10.17 -0.80
N TYR A 408 6.99 -9.56 -1.89
CA TYR A 408 8.19 -10.01 -2.56
C TYR A 408 9.42 -9.87 -1.64
N TRP A 409 9.56 -8.73 -0.96
CA TRP A 409 10.64 -8.52 0.02
C TRP A 409 10.53 -9.45 1.22
N MET A 410 9.31 -9.81 1.64
CA MET A 410 9.09 -10.79 2.71
C MET A 410 9.56 -12.20 2.30
N GLU A 411 9.12 -12.71 1.15
CA GLU A 411 9.47 -14.07 0.68
C GLU A 411 10.96 -14.22 0.34
N THR A 412 11.61 -13.13 -0.08
CA THR A 412 13.05 -13.12 -0.38
C THR A 412 13.93 -12.81 0.82
N GLY A 413 13.35 -12.42 1.96
CA GLY A 413 14.12 -11.98 3.13
C GLY A 413 14.90 -10.68 2.88
N HIS A 414 14.40 -9.80 2.01
CA HIS A 414 15.12 -8.60 1.60
C HIS A 414 15.25 -7.59 2.76
N PRO A 415 16.43 -6.95 2.95
CA PRO A 415 16.67 -6.01 4.07
C PRO A 415 15.72 -4.80 4.15
N ILE A 416 15.06 -4.44 3.04
CA ILE A 416 14.02 -3.39 3.02
C ILE A 416 12.90 -3.69 4.02
N MET A 417 12.57 -4.96 4.26
CA MET A 417 11.56 -5.28 5.27
C MET A 417 11.96 -4.80 6.66
N ASN A 418 13.24 -4.92 7.04
CA ASN A 418 13.74 -4.39 8.32
C ASN A 418 13.67 -2.86 8.36
N LEU A 419 13.92 -2.19 7.23
CA LEU A 419 13.77 -0.74 7.13
C LEU A 419 12.31 -0.33 7.34
N ILE A 420 11.37 -1.00 6.67
CA ILE A 420 9.94 -0.69 6.79
C ILE A 420 9.44 -0.97 8.20
N THR A 421 9.78 -2.12 8.80
CA THR A 421 9.29 -2.47 10.14
C THR A 421 9.86 -1.57 11.23
N ASN A 422 11.15 -1.21 11.15
CA ASN A 422 11.81 -0.41 12.18
C ASN A 422 11.60 1.11 12.00
N HIS A 423 11.27 1.57 10.79
CA HIS A 423 11.16 2.99 10.46
C HIS A 423 9.84 3.38 9.77
N LEU A 424 8.78 2.59 9.94
CA LEU A 424 7.47 2.81 9.31
C LEU A 424 6.97 4.26 9.47
N ALA A 425 7.00 4.79 10.69
CA ALA A 425 6.54 6.15 10.99
C ALA A 425 7.30 7.24 10.21
N SER A 426 8.57 6.98 9.85
CA SER A 426 9.39 7.91 9.05
C SER A 426 9.02 7.88 7.56
N LEU A 427 8.40 6.79 7.08
CA LEU A 427 7.88 6.67 5.71
C LEU A 427 6.54 7.38 5.61
N SER A 428 6.54 8.70 5.78
CA SER A 428 5.35 9.54 5.72
C SER A 428 5.50 10.71 4.74
N ASP A 429 4.40 11.01 4.07
CA ASP A 429 4.09 12.15 3.21
C ASP A 429 3.63 13.40 3.99
N SER A 430 3.53 13.32 5.32
CA SER A 430 3.17 14.44 6.21
C SER A 430 4.11 15.65 6.09
N PRO A 431 5.45 15.50 6.07
CA PRO A 431 6.35 16.65 5.95
C PRO A 431 6.11 17.51 4.71
N ILE A 432 5.77 16.87 3.57
CA ILE A 432 5.46 17.56 2.32
C ILE A 432 4.19 18.40 2.47
N LYS A 433 3.14 17.85 3.10
CA LYS A 433 1.88 18.58 3.33
C LYS A 433 2.05 19.75 4.28
N VAL A 434 2.85 19.57 5.33
CA VAL A 434 3.18 20.67 6.26
C VAL A 434 3.97 21.76 5.54
N ALA A 435 4.97 21.40 4.73
CA ALA A 435 5.74 22.36 3.95
C ALA A 435 4.85 23.17 2.99
N HIS A 436 3.95 22.51 2.24
CA HIS A 436 3.00 23.19 1.37
C HIS A 436 2.10 24.15 2.14
N SER A 437 1.62 23.77 3.33
CA SER A 437 0.77 24.64 4.15
C SER A 437 1.51 25.90 4.62
N ILE A 438 2.75 25.75 5.10
CA ILE A 438 3.57 26.89 5.56
C ILE A 438 3.84 27.85 4.39
N ILE A 439 4.22 27.32 3.22
CA ILE A 439 4.48 28.13 2.02
C ILE A 439 3.20 28.89 1.60
N ARG A 440 2.04 28.22 1.53
CA ARG A 440 0.75 28.85 1.17
C ARG A 440 0.37 29.99 2.11
N ARG A 441 0.73 29.93 3.38
CA ARG A 441 0.40 30.96 4.38
C ARG A 441 1.29 32.20 4.32
N ARG A 442 2.54 32.02 3.89
CA ARG A 442 3.52 33.10 3.76
C ARG A 442 3.50 33.75 2.38
N THR A 443 2.68 33.24 1.47
CA THR A 443 2.58 33.72 0.09
C THR A 443 1.17 34.24 -0.17
N ILE A 444 1.05 35.26 -1.02
CA ILE A 444 -0.25 35.85 -1.40
C ILE A 444 -0.89 35.10 -2.57
N LYS A 445 -2.16 35.39 -2.89
CA LYS A 445 -2.76 34.91 -4.14
C LYS A 445 -2.00 35.53 -5.33
N PHE A 446 -1.71 34.73 -6.37
CA PHE A 446 -1.01 35.12 -7.62
C PHE A 446 0.52 35.32 -7.55
N VAL A 447 1.22 34.45 -6.82
CA VAL A 447 2.70 34.44 -6.74
C VAL A 447 3.31 33.63 -7.89
N THR A 448 4.44 34.09 -8.45
CA THR A 448 5.15 33.37 -9.52
C THR A 448 5.88 32.12 -9.00
N ALA A 449 6.19 31.17 -9.88
CA ALA A 449 6.94 29.97 -9.50
C ALA A 449 8.30 30.29 -8.86
N GLU A 450 9.01 31.29 -9.38
CA GLU A 450 10.31 31.74 -8.85
C GLU A 450 10.18 32.36 -7.45
N GLN A 451 9.12 33.13 -7.22
CA GLN A 451 8.85 33.70 -5.89
C GLN A 451 8.49 32.60 -4.88
N LEU A 452 7.70 31.60 -5.27
CA LEU A 452 7.42 30.44 -4.42
C LEU A 452 8.69 29.65 -4.08
N GLN A 453 9.60 29.47 -5.05
CA GLN A 453 10.89 28.81 -4.83
C GLN A 453 11.74 29.58 -3.81
N LYS A 454 11.90 30.90 -3.99
CA LYS A 454 12.66 31.76 -3.07
C LYS A 454 12.09 31.71 -1.65
N GLU A 455 10.77 31.79 -1.51
CA GLU A 455 10.12 31.71 -0.21
C GLU A 455 10.29 30.34 0.45
N ALA A 456 10.17 29.25 -0.33
CA ALA A 456 10.43 27.90 0.16
C ALA A 456 11.87 27.74 0.67
N HIS A 457 12.87 28.20 -0.10
CA HIS A 457 14.26 28.19 0.32
C HIS A 457 14.47 29.01 1.60
N PHE A 458 13.89 30.21 1.69
CA PHE A 458 13.98 31.06 2.87
C PHE A 458 13.39 30.39 4.12
N ILE A 459 12.18 29.81 4.02
CA ILE A 459 11.52 29.07 5.10
C ILE A 459 12.42 27.93 5.61
N PHE A 460 12.96 27.12 4.70
CA PHE A 460 13.78 25.97 5.08
C PHE A 460 15.15 26.37 5.62
N GLN A 461 15.75 27.48 5.15
CA GLN A 461 16.96 28.04 5.76
C GLN A 461 16.72 28.51 7.20
N GLN A 462 15.55 29.10 7.48
CA GLN A 462 15.20 29.61 8.82
C GLN A 462 14.47 28.59 9.71
N ARG A 463 14.34 27.32 9.30
CA ARG A 463 13.52 26.30 10.00
C ARG A 463 13.91 26.05 11.47
N HIS A 464 15.16 26.34 11.83
CA HIS A 464 15.68 26.22 13.19
C HIS A 464 15.64 27.56 13.97
N ASN A 465 15.52 28.71 13.31
CA ASN A 465 15.58 30.05 13.89
C ASN A 465 14.19 30.61 14.26
N ASN A 466 13.35 29.77 14.87
CA ASN A 466 11.94 30.09 15.08
C ASN A 466 11.61 30.59 16.50
N THR A 467 12.57 30.61 17.42
CA THR A 467 12.33 30.91 18.84
C THR A 467 11.81 32.33 19.06
N PHE A 468 12.28 33.30 18.27
CA PHE A 468 11.79 34.69 18.35
C PHE A 468 10.38 34.83 17.79
N GLN A 469 10.09 34.25 16.62
CA GLN A 469 8.75 34.30 16.00
C GLN A 469 7.69 33.58 16.84
N GLN A 470 8.05 32.47 17.50
CA GLN A 470 7.14 31.71 18.37
C GLN A 470 6.57 32.54 19.53
N ASN A 471 7.25 33.60 19.97
CA ASN A 471 6.74 34.49 21.03
C ASN A 471 5.62 35.44 20.55
N PHE A 472 5.46 35.63 19.24
CA PHE A 472 4.48 36.56 18.66
C PHE A 472 3.35 35.84 17.90
N VAL A 473 3.44 34.52 17.74
CA VAL A 473 2.46 33.72 17.01
C VAL A 473 1.50 33.08 18.00
N HIS A 474 0.21 33.42 17.90
CA HIS A 474 -0.83 32.82 18.73
C HIS A 474 -1.02 31.35 18.34
N SER A 475 -1.00 30.46 19.35
CA SER A 475 -1.30 29.04 19.14
C SER A 475 -2.78 28.86 18.80
N VAL A 476 -3.07 28.02 17.81
CA VAL A 476 -4.43 27.55 17.52
C VAL A 476 -4.66 26.26 18.30
N LYS A 477 -5.83 26.10 18.92
CA LYS A 477 -6.20 24.86 19.61
C LYS A 477 -7.31 24.14 18.88
N TYR A 478 -7.43 22.84 19.12
CA TYR A 478 -8.58 22.09 18.68
C TYR A 478 -9.87 22.67 19.31
N PRO A 479 -10.99 22.78 18.56
CA PRO A 479 -12.13 23.55 19.04
C PRO A 479 -12.89 22.95 20.24
N TYR A 480 -12.65 21.67 20.56
CA TYR A 480 -13.34 20.97 21.64
C TYR A 480 -12.36 20.37 22.64
N THR A 481 -12.68 20.49 23.92
CA THR A 481 -11.94 19.81 24.99
C THR A 481 -12.29 18.32 25.06
N PRO A 482 -11.45 17.48 25.68
CA PRO A 482 -11.75 16.06 25.89
C PRO A 482 -13.11 15.82 26.58
N LYS A 483 -13.43 16.62 27.61
CA LYS A 483 -14.74 16.57 28.29
C LYS A 483 -15.92 16.87 27.37
N GLN A 484 -15.73 17.83 26.45
CA GLN A 484 -16.75 18.14 25.45
C GLN A 484 -16.90 17.02 24.42
N LEU A 485 -15.80 16.37 24.01
CA LEU A 485 -15.84 15.21 23.12
C LEU A 485 -16.57 14.03 23.76
N ASP A 486 -16.32 13.77 25.05
CA ASP A 486 -17.04 12.75 25.81
C ASP A 486 -18.54 13.01 25.81
N LEU A 487 -18.96 14.23 26.20
CA LEU A 487 -20.37 14.65 26.15
C LEU A 487 -21.01 14.50 24.76
N LEU A 488 -20.30 14.89 23.70
CA LEU A 488 -20.77 14.72 22.32
C LEU A 488 -20.92 13.24 21.95
N SER A 489 -20.03 12.37 22.41
CA SER A 489 -20.11 10.94 22.17
C SER A 489 -21.29 10.28 22.91
N GLN A 490 -21.61 10.74 24.11
CA GLN A 490 -22.78 10.25 24.87
C GLN A 490 -24.09 10.63 24.16
N LYS A 491 -24.21 11.88 23.68
CA LYS A 491 -25.35 12.29 22.83
C LYS A 491 -25.44 11.48 21.55
N CYS A 492 -24.30 11.24 20.91
CA CYS A 492 -24.24 10.42 19.71
C CYS A 492 -24.69 8.97 20.02
N SER A 493 -24.34 8.43 21.19
CA SER A 493 -24.77 7.10 21.65
C SER A 493 -26.29 7.00 21.74
N ILE A 494 -26.94 8.02 22.32
CA ILE A 494 -28.41 8.12 22.38
C ILE A 494 -29.00 8.11 20.97
N SER A 495 -28.50 8.99 20.08
CA SER A 495 -28.98 9.09 18.70
C SER A 495 -28.83 7.77 17.92
N LEU A 496 -27.70 7.08 18.08
CA LEU A 496 -27.49 5.78 17.44
C LEU A 496 -28.44 4.71 17.99
N LEU A 497 -28.68 4.65 19.31
CA LEU A 497 -29.65 3.72 19.91
C LEU A 497 -31.08 3.98 19.41
N GLU A 498 -31.48 5.24 19.23
CA GLU A 498 -32.77 5.58 18.62
C GLU A 498 -32.88 5.12 17.17
N ILE A 499 -31.80 5.25 16.39
CA ILE A 499 -31.72 4.72 15.02
C ILE A 499 -31.89 3.20 15.02
N PHE A 500 -31.13 2.47 15.86
CA PHE A 500 -31.26 1.02 15.97
C PHE A 500 -32.64 0.61 16.50
N ALA A 501 -33.26 1.37 17.39
CA ALA A 501 -34.62 1.11 17.87
C ALA A 501 -35.65 1.18 16.73
N LYS A 502 -35.52 2.17 15.82
CA LYS A 502 -36.36 2.27 14.62
C LYS A 502 -36.18 1.04 13.73
N VAL A 503 -34.94 0.66 13.44
CA VAL A 503 -34.62 -0.53 12.65
C VAL A 503 -35.18 -1.80 13.29
N TYR A 504 -35.08 -1.95 14.62
CA TYR A 504 -35.57 -3.13 15.33
C TYR A 504 -37.10 -3.25 15.32
N ARG A 505 -37.81 -2.14 15.46
CA ARG A 505 -39.29 -2.09 15.40
C ARG A 505 -39.82 -2.39 14.00
N ASN A 506 -39.07 -1.99 12.98
CA ASN A 506 -39.42 -2.21 11.57
C ASN A 506 -38.74 -3.45 10.97
N ARG A 507 -38.22 -4.38 11.80
CA ARG A 507 -37.41 -5.51 11.33
C ARG A 507 -38.12 -6.43 10.34
N ASP A 508 -39.46 -6.48 10.39
CA ASP A 508 -40.30 -7.28 9.51
C ASP A 508 -40.59 -6.57 8.17
N ILE A 509 -40.18 -5.30 8.03
CA ILE A 509 -40.27 -4.53 6.80
C ILE A 509 -38.98 -4.73 6.02
N TYR A 510 -39.07 -5.48 4.92
CA TYR A 510 -37.93 -5.72 4.05
C TYR A 510 -37.63 -4.47 3.19
N PRO A 511 -36.35 -4.05 3.10
CA PRO A 511 -35.99 -2.97 2.19
C PRO A 511 -36.28 -3.36 0.74
N ILE A 512 -36.88 -2.42 0.00
CA ILE A 512 -37.29 -2.62 -1.38
C ILE A 512 -36.09 -2.35 -2.30
N VAL A 513 -35.80 -3.30 -3.20
CA VAL A 513 -34.86 -3.05 -4.30
C VAL A 513 -35.55 -2.13 -5.31
N LYS A 514 -35.11 -0.87 -5.38
CA LYS A 514 -35.67 0.13 -6.30
C LYS A 514 -35.17 -0.05 -7.73
N SER A 515 -33.89 -0.41 -7.88
CA SER A 515 -33.25 -0.54 -9.18
C SER A 515 -32.02 -1.43 -9.09
N THR A 516 -31.62 -1.98 -10.23
CA THR A 516 -30.38 -2.73 -10.40
C THR A 516 -29.64 -2.16 -11.61
N SER A 517 -28.39 -1.74 -11.42
CA SER A 517 -27.53 -1.27 -12.52
C SER A 517 -27.10 -2.43 -13.43
N ASP A 518 -26.62 -2.12 -14.63
CA ASP A 518 -26.06 -3.08 -15.59
C ASP A 518 -24.95 -3.99 -15.01
N ASN A 519 -24.22 -3.48 -14.02
CA ASN A 519 -23.16 -4.20 -13.32
C ASN A 519 -23.68 -5.05 -12.15
N GLY A 520 -25.00 -5.27 -12.03
CA GLY A 520 -25.62 -6.08 -10.98
C GLY A 520 -25.67 -5.44 -9.58
N ILE A 521 -25.34 -4.15 -9.47
CA ILE A 521 -25.42 -3.38 -8.22
C ILE A 521 -26.86 -2.93 -7.98
N ASN A 522 -27.44 -3.35 -6.86
CA ASN A 522 -28.77 -2.99 -6.39
C ASN A 522 -28.75 -1.66 -5.65
N THR A 523 -29.86 -0.93 -5.74
CA THR A 523 -30.22 0.23 -4.91
C THR A 523 -31.38 -0.15 -4.01
N TYR A 524 -31.22 0.10 -2.71
CA TYR A 524 -32.18 -0.21 -1.65
C TYR A 524 -32.75 1.09 -1.09
N GLU A 525 -34.06 1.13 -0.88
CA GLU A 525 -34.69 2.13 -0.01
C GLU A 525 -34.75 1.59 1.42
N LEU A 526 -34.18 2.34 2.36
CA LEU A 526 -34.11 1.94 3.76
C LEU A 526 -35.35 2.46 4.51
N PRO A 527 -36.31 1.61 4.88
CA PRO A 527 -37.62 2.04 5.39
C PRO A 527 -37.53 2.78 6.73
N SER A 528 -36.58 2.40 7.59
CA SER A 528 -36.41 3.03 8.91
C SER A 528 -35.57 4.29 8.85
N LEU A 529 -34.60 4.33 7.92
CA LEU A 529 -33.66 5.44 7.77
C LEU A 529 -34.14 6.52 6.78
N GLY A 530 -35.05 6.19 5.86
CA GLY A 530 -35.68 7.14 4.95
C GLY A 530 -34.80 7.62 3.80
N PHE A 531 -33.71 6.92 3.48
CA PHE A 531 -32.84 7.23 2.34
C PHE A 531 -32.38 5.98 1.59
N GLU A 532 -31.77 6.21 0.42
CA GLU A 532 -31.31 5.15 -0.46
C GLU A 532 -29.83 4.83 -0.26
N ILE A 533 -29.50 3.54 -0.36
CA ILE A 533 -28.13 3.05 -0.44
C ILE A 533 -27.99 2.06 -1.59
N THR A 534 -26.76 1.69 -1.92
CA THR A 534 -26.47 0.61 -2.89
C THR A 534 -25.73 -0.55 -2.22
N ASP A 535 -25.58 -1.68 -2.90
CA ASP A 535 -24.75 -2.81 -2.42
C ASP A 535 -23.37 -2.37 -1.92
N ARG A 536 -22.82 -1.30 -2.50
CA ARG A 536 -21.50 -0.77 -2.12
C ARG A 536 -21.47 -0.14 -0.73
N HIS A 537 -22.61 0.10 -0.08
CA HIS A 537 -22.68 0.59 1.30
C HIS A 537 -22.80 -0.56 2.30
N LEU A 538 -23.26 -1.73 1.84
CA LEU A 538 -23.42 -2.95 2.64
C LEU A 538 -22.08 -3.67 2.81
N PRO A 539 -21.97 -4.65 3.72
CA PRO A 539 -20.78 -5.48 3.82
C PRO A 539 -20.28 -6.02 2.47
N ARG A 540 -18.97 -6.21 2.32
CA ARG A 540 -18.30 -6.63 1.08
C ARG A 540 -18.96 -7.81 0.34
N GLY A 541 -19.62 -8.74 1.06
CA GLY A 541 -20.36 -9.84 0.46
C GLY A 541 -21.39 -9.42 -0.58
N PHE A 542 -22.00 -8.25 -0.44
CA PHE A 542 -23.04 -7.74 -1.35
C PHE A 542 -22.52 -7.32 -2.74
N VAL A 543 -21.22 -7.08 -2.89
CA VAL A 543 -20.59 -6.83 -4.19
C VAL A 543 -19.99 -8.09 -4.83
N THR A 544 -20.16 -9.25 -4.20
CA THR A 544 -19.76 -10.54 -4.77
C THR A 544 -20.86 -11.12 -5.66
N SER A 545 -20.52 -12.12 -6.48
CA SER A 545 -21.50 -12.83 -7.30
C SER A 545 -22.56 -13.57 -6.49
N LYS A 546 -22.23 -14.00 -5.26
CA LYS A 546 -23.16 -14.62 -4.31
C LYS A 546 -23.38 -13.70 -3.12
N LYS A 547 -24.34 -12.78 -3.24
CA LYS A 547 -24.73 -11.87 -2.15
C LYS A 547 -25.19 -12.64 -0.91
N PRO A 548 -24.97 -12.14 0.31
CA PRO A 548 -25.50 -12.75 1.52
C PRO A 548 -27.01 -12.97 1.42
N ASN A 549 -27.45 -14.17 1.74
CA ASN A 549 -28.86 -14.50 1.76
C ASN A 549 -29.50 -13.98 3.05
N ILE A 550 -30.51 -13.13 2.93
CA ILE A 550 -31.20 -12.54 4.09
C ILE A 550 -32.26 -13.46 4.72
N SER A 551 -32.71 -14.49 3.98
CA SER A 551 -33.74 -15.44 4.42
C SER A 551 -33.14 -16.64 5.17
N PHE A 552 -31.89 -16.99 4.88
CA PHE A 552 -31.21 -18.13 5.49
C PHE A 552 -29.91 -17.70 6.18
N LEU A 553 -29.58 -18.35 7.29
CA LEU A 553 -28.35 -18.05 8.03
C LEU A 553 -27.09 -18.40 7.23
N CYS A 554 -27.00 -19.61 6.66
CA CYS A 554 -25.74 -20.10 6.12
C CYS A 554 -25.60 -19.89 4.62
N ASP A 555 -24.55 -19.16 4.22
CA ASP A 555 -24.19 -18.87 2.83
C ASP A 555 -23.17 -19.88 2.26
N SER A 556 -22.72 -20.85 3.05
CA SER A 556 -21.78 -21.88 2.58
C SER A 556 -22.33 -22.63 1.36
N LEU A 557 -21.47 -22.92 0.38
CA LEU A 557 -21.82 -23.73 -0.79
C LEU A 557 -22.02 -25.20 -0.45
N CYS A 558 -21.43 -25.67 0.66
CA CYS A 558 -21.50 -27.05 1.13
C CYS A 558 -22.33 -27.13 2.42
N CYS A 559 -23.41 -26.34 2.50
CA CYS A 559 -24.32 -26.40 3.64
C CYS A 559 -25.39 -27.45 3.41
N ASP A 560 -25.50 -28.40 4.34
CA ASP A 560 -26.44 -29.52 4.29
C ASP A 560 -27.70 -29.24 5.12
N ARG A 561 -27.77 -28.08 5.80
CA ARG A 561 -28.77 -27.71 6.80
C ARG A 561 -29.30 -26.29 6.55
N THR A 562 -30.14 -26.10 5.54
CA THR A 562 -30.62 -24.75 5.17
C THR A 562 -31.49 -24.08 6.26
N ASP A 563 -32.07 -24.86 7.16
CA ASP A 563 -33.16 -24.40 8.04
C ASP A 563 -32.71 -24.17 9.51
N ASP A 564 -31.45 -24.48 9.86
CA ASP A 564 -30.93 -24.22 11.22
C ASP A 564 -30.56 -22.74 11.37
N LEU A 565 -31.35 -21.99 12.13
CA LEU A 565 -31.10 -20.56 12.41
C LEU A 565 -30.37 -20.32 13.73
N SER A 566 -30.09 -21.37 14.50
CA SER A 566 -29.73 -21.26 15.93
C SER A 566 -28.24 -21.32 16.23
N ASN A 567 -27.43 -21.89 15.33
CA ASN A 567 -26.02 -22.19 15.61
C ASN A 567 -25.05 -21.62 14.54
N GLY A 568 -24.76 -20.32 14.62
CA GLY A 568 -23.83 -19.67 13.70
C GLY A 568 -23.62 -18.18 13.96
N TYR A 569 -22.95 -17.50 13.03
CA TYR A 569 -22.71 -16.06 13.10
C TYR A 569 -22.56 -15.45 11.71
N VAL A 570 -22.76 -14.14 11.63
CA VAL A 570 -22.53 -13.33 10.44
C VAL A 570 -21.13 -12.74 10.49
N LEU A 571 -20.34 -12.99 9.44
CA LEU A 571 -19.00 -12.41 9.27
C LEU A 571 -19.07 -10.92 8.94
N ALA A 572 -17.96 -10.20 9.09
CA ALA A 572 -17.84 -8.79 8.73
C ALA A 572 -18.15 -8.51 7.24
N CYS A 573 -18.08 -9.51 6.37
CA CYS A 573 -18.49 -9.41 4.98
C CYS A 573 -20.01 -9.60 4.76
N GLY A 574 -20.79 -9.82 5.81
CA GLY A 574 -22.25 -10.01 5.77
C GLY A 574 -22.69 -11.44 5.48
N HIS A 575 -21.78 -12.32 5.03
CA HIS A 575 -22.10 -13.75 4.87
C HIS A 575 -22.23 -14.42 6.23
N GLY A 576 -23.33 -15.15 6.41
CA GLY A 576 -23.56 -15.95 7.60
C GLY A 576 -23.13 -17.40 7.39
N TYR A 577 -22.71 -18.04 8.47
CA TYR A 577 -22.32 -19.44 8.46
C TYR A 577 -22.78 -20.12 9.73
N HIS A 578 -23.16 -21.41 9.63
CA HIS A 578 -23.14 -22.26 10.80
C HIS A 578 -21.71 -22.44 11.30
N ASN A 579 -21.55 -22.62 12.61
CA ASN A 579 -20.25 -22.83 13.23
C ASN A 579 -19.47 -23.98 12.57
N TYR A 580 -20.13 -25.11 12.32
CA TYR A 580 -19.52 -26.27 11.65
C TYR A 580 -19.17 -26.00 10.18
N CYS A 581 -20.03 -25.30 9.42
CA CYS A 581 -19.76 -24.95 8.03
C CYS A 581 -18.55 -24.02 7.90
N LEU A 582 -18.39 -23.09 8.84
CA LEU A 582 -17.25 -22.18 8.85
C LEU A 582 -15.97 -22.88 9.28
N GLN A 583 -16.04 -23.79 10.26
CA GLN A 583 -14.91 -24.64 10.64
C GLN A 583 -14.44 -25.53 9.48
N LYS A 584 -15.37 -26.15 8.73
CA LYS A 584 -15.07 -26.86 7.48
C LYS A 584 -14.38 -25.99 6.44
N SER A 585 -14.65 -24.69 6.45
CA SER A 585 -14.04 -23.70 5.55
C SER A 585 -12.76 -23.08 6.14
N HIS A 586 -12.20 -23.67 7.21
CA HIS A 586 -11.03 -23.15 7.94
C HIS A 586 -11.20 -21.70 8.40
N PHE A 587 -12.41 -21.32 8.82
CA PHE A 587 -12.79 -19.96 9.21
C PHE A 587 -12.67 -18.91 8.10
N LYS A 588 -12.58 -19.34 6.83
CA LYS A 588 -12.50 -18.46 5.65
C LYS A 588 -13.88 -18.28 5.03
N CYS A 589 -14.20 -17.04 4.65
CA CYS A 589 -15.28 -16.80 3.71
C CYS A 589 -14.79 -17.07 2.28
N LEU A 590 -14.99 -18.30 1.79
CA LEU A 590 -14.52 -18.72 0.46
C LEU A 590 -15.15 -17.93 -0.68
N ILE A 591 -16.38 -17.41 -0.49
CA ILE A 591 -17.05 -16.54 -1.46
C ILE A 591 -16.26 -15.23 -1.63
N CYS A 592 -15.94 -14.57 -0.51
CA CYS A 592 -15.15 -13.34 -0.54
C CYS A 592 -13.71 -13.59 -1.01
N LEU A 593 -13.11 -14.73 -0.66
CA LEU A 593 -11.77 -15.09 -1.12
C LEU A 593 -11.71 -15.13 -2.66
N GLY A 594 -12.62 -15.89 -3.29
CA GLY A 594 -12.67 -15.99 -4.75
C GLY A 594 -12.95 -14.65 -5.42
N TYR A 595 -13.84 -13.83 -4.86
CA TYR A 595 -14.10 -12.48 -5.35
C TYR A 595 -12.84 -11.59 -5.31
N LEU A 596 -12.16 -11.55 -4.17
CA LEU A 596 -10.98 -10.70 -3.98
C LEU A 596 -9.82 -11.17 -4.86
N GLN A 597 -9.58 -12.47 -5.00
CA GLN A 597 -8.56 -13.03 -5.90
C GLN A 597 -8.83 -12.63 -7.36
N ASN A 598 -10.08 -12.71 -7.81
CA ASN A 598 -10.47 -12.27 -9.15
C ASN A 598 -10.25 -10.77 -9.37
N GLU A 599 -10.63 -9.94 -8.39
CA GLU A 599 -10.40 -8.49 -8.48
C GLU A 599 -8.91 -8.11 -8.38
N ILE A 600 -8.08 -8.84 -7.62
CA ILE A 600 -6.61 -8.68 -7.66
C ILE A 600 -6.11 -8.92 -9.06
N LYS A 601 -6.42 -10.09 -9.64
CA LYS A 601 -5.96 -10.46 -11.00
C LYS A 601 -6.37 -9.40 -12.03
N LYS A 602 -7.66 -9.06 -12.07
CA LYS A 602 -8.21 -8.06 -12.99
C LYS A 602 -7.55 -6.68 -12.86
N ASN A 603 -7.32 -6.20 -11.64
CA ASN A 603 -6.73 -4.88 -11.45
C ASN A 603 -5.21 -4.87 -11.68
N VAL A 604 -4.50 -5.96 -11.38
CA VAL A 604 -3.07 -6.12 -11.69
C VAL A 604 -2.85 -6.23 -13.20
N ASP A 605 -3.62 -7.06 -13.90
CA ASP A 605 -3.53 -7.19 -15.36
C ASP A 605 -3.75 -5.83 -16.05
N ALA A 606 -4.76 -5.08 -15.60
CA ALA A 606 -5.01 -3.73 -16.11
C ALA A 606 -3.89 -2.72 -15.78
N LEU A 607 -3.21 -2.88 -14.63
CA LEU A 607 -2.07 -2.04 -14.26
C LEU A 607 -0.87 -2.32 -15.17
N ILE A 608 -0.50 -3.59 -15.35
CA ILE A 608 0.62 -4.00 -16.20
C ILE A 608 0.40 -3.46 -17.61
N VAL A 609 -0.77 -3.70 -18.21
CA VAL A 609 -1.10 -3.18 -19.55
C VAL A 609 -0.94 -1.66 -19.62
N SER A 610 -1.42 -0.93 -18.61
CA SER A 610 -1.31 0.54 -18.60
C SER A 610 0.12 1.05 -18.38
N MET A 611 1.00 0.27 -17.75
CA MET A 611 2.38 0.70 -17.50
C MET A 611 3.31 0.34 -18.68
N THR A 612 2.97 -0.70 -19.43
CA THR A 612 3.73 -1.14 -20.61
C THR A 612 3.20 -0.55 -21.92
N SER A 613 2.10 0.22 -21.90
CA SER A 613 1.63 0.95 -23.09
C SER A 613 2.54 2.12 -23.43
N ASP A 614 2.43 2.63 -24.67
CA ASP A 614 3.17 3.80 -25.15
C ASP A 614 3.04 5.02 -24.21
N LEU A 615 3.99 5.95 -24.31
CA LEU A 615 4.15 7.11 -23.43
C LEU A 615 2.97 8.12 -23.46
N VAL A 616 1.98 7.90 -24.33
CA VAL A 616 0.81 8.78 -24.47
C VAL A 616 -0.29 8.34 -23.49
N ASP A 617 -0.27 8.90 -22.28
CA ASP A 617 -1.32 8.67 -21.28
C ASP A 617 -2.56 9.52 -21.54
N VAL A 618 -3.44 9.06 -22.44
CA VAL A 618 -4.73 9.71 -22.66
C VAL A 618 -5.71 9.29 -21.55
N GLY A 619 -6.01 10.21 -20.64
CA GLY A 619 -7.22 10.15 -19.81
C GLY A 619 -7.11 9.52 -18.42
N ILE A 620 -5.91 9.36 -17.85
CA ILE A 620 -5.70 8.81 -16.48
C ILE A 620 -5.96 9.86 -15.37
N PHE A 621 -6.02 11.14 -15.71
CA PHE A 621 -6.21 12.22 -14.75
C PHE A 621 -7.66 12.34 -14.30
N ASP A 622 -7.85 12.35 -13.00
CA ASP A 622 -9.06 12.86 -12.37
C ASP A 622 -8.65 14.06 -11.53
N ASP A 623 -8.73 15.26 -12.13
CA ASP A 623 -8.47 16.57 -11.51
C ASP A 623 -9.51 16.94 -10.43
N ARG A 624 -10.25 15.95 -9.88
CA ARG A 624 -11.30 16.15 -8.87
C ARG A 624 -10.79 16.35 -7.45
N ASN A 625 -9.48 16.48 -7.26
CA ASN A 625 -8.90 17.09 -6.08
C ASN A 625 -8.17 18.38 -6.51
N LYS A 626 -8.87 19.29 -7.19
CA LYS A 626 -8.55 20.69 -6.95
C LYS A 626 -8.67 20.89 -5.45
N ASP A 627 -7.56 21.26 -4.81
CA ASP A 627 -7.55 21.91 -3.50
C ASP A 627 -8.38 23.21 -3.67
N GLU A 628 -9.70 23.08 -3.80
CA GLU A 628 -10.63 24.19 -3.85
C GLU A 628 -10.70 24.76 -2.45
N ASP A 629 -10.36 26.04 -2.38
CA ASP A 629 -10.36 26.98 -1.26
C ASP A 629 -10.91 26.41 0.06
N GLU A 630 -10.04 26.42 1.08
CA GLU A 630 -10.42 26.30 2.49
C GLU A 630 -11.49 27.34 2.82
N ASP A 631 -12.77 27.01 2.64
CA ASP A 631 -13.87 27.86 3.09
C ASP A 631 -13.75 28.02 4.62
N ASP A 632 -13.38 29.23 5.04
CA ASP A 632 -12.91 29.62 6.38
C ASP A 632 -14.01 30.12 7.30
N SER A 633 -15.22 29.61 7.11
CA SER A 633 -16.41 30.08 7.81
C SER A 633 -17.02 29.05 8.77
N GLY A 634 -16.33 27.96 9.07
CA GLY A 634 -16.83 26.93 9.97
C GLY A 634 -16.39 27.12 11.43
N ASN A 635 -16.92 28.11 12.13
CA ASN A 635 -16.76 28.19 13.60
C ASN A 635 -17.21 26.88 14.27
N ALA A 636 -16.63 26.59 15.45
CA ALA A 636 -17.08 25.47 16.27
C ALA A 636 -18.56 25.64 16.61
N ASP A 637 -19.31 24.54 16.62
CA ASP A 637 -20.70 24.60 17.02
C ASP A 637 -20.80 24.58 18.54
N GLU A 638 -21.63 25.46 19.10
CA GLU A 638 -21.92 25.50 20.52
C GLU A 638 -22.51 24.16 21.00
N ILE A 639 -22.10 23.74 22.18
CA ILE A 639 -22.59 22.52 22.82
C ILE A 639 -23.73 22.90 23.77
N ILE A 640 -24.91 22.32 23.53
CA ILE A 640 -26.12 22.58 24.31
C ILE A 640 -26.37 21.41 25.29
N GLY A 641 -26.59 21.67 26.58
CA GLY A 641 -26.97 20.64 27.57
C GLY A 641 -25.86 20.31 28.58
N ASN A 642 -26.26 19.84 29.76
CA ASN A 642 -25.37 19.51 30.88
C ASN A 642 -24.96 18.02 30.86
N VAL A 643 -23.79 17.70 31.38
CA VAL A 643 -23.21 16.34 31.39
C VAL A 643 -24.07 15.35 32.18
N ILE A 644 -24.50 15.73 33.39
CA ILE A 644 -25.25 14.85 34.31
C ILE A 644 -26.56 14.37 33.65
N ASP A 645 -27.30 15.29 33.03
CA ASP A 645 -28.59 15.00 32.39
C ASP A 645 -28.43 14.02 31.21
N VAL A 646 -27.33 14.14 30.45
CA VAL A 646 -27.07 13.27 29.29
C VAL A 646 -26.65 11.87 29.71
N GLU A 647 -25.85 11.72 30.76
CA GLU A 647 -25.44 10.41 31.28
C GLU A 647 -26.64 9.60 31.81
N GLU A 648 -27.52 10.23 32.58
CA GLU A 648 -28.73 9.61 33.09
C GLU A 648 -29.67 9.21 31.95
N LEU A 649 -29.87 10.10 30.98
CA LEU A 649 -30.67 9.82 29.79
C LEU A 649 -30.10 8.64 29.00
N LEU A 650 -28.78 8.57 28.81
CA LEU A 650 -28.15 7.45 28.10
C LEU A 650 -28.37 6.12 28.83
N LYS A 651 -28.24 6.08 30.16
CA LYS A 651 -28.54 4.88 30.97
C LYS A 651 -30.00 4.44 30.77
N TYR A 652 -30.94 5.38 30.84
CA TYR A 652 -32.35 5.12 30.60
C TYR A 652 -32.59 4.56 29.19
N VAL A 653 -32.05 5.21 28.15
CA VAL A 653 -32.22 4.79 26.74
C VAL A 653 -31.63 3.40 26.48
N LYS A 654 -30.46 3.06 27.07
CA LYS A 654 -29.90 1.70 26.99
C LYS A 654 -30.86 0.65 27.56
N LEU A 655 -31.42 0.91 28.75
CA LEU A 655 -32.39 0.02 29.39
C LEU A 655 -33.65 -0.13 28.55
N THR A 656 -34.22 0.99 28.06
CA THR A 656 -35.40 0.95 27.19
C THR A 656 -35.13 0.17 25.91
N PHE A 657 -33.95 0.36 25.29
CA PHE A 657 -33.58 -0.33 24.06
C PHE A 657 -33.48 -1.86 24.24
N VAL A 658 -32.86 -2.32 25.33
CA VAL A 658 -32.77 -3.77 25.63
C VAL A 658 -34.16 -4.39 25.80
N ASN A 659 -35.12 -3.62 26.32
CA ASN A 659 -36.50 -4.05 26.58
C ASN A 659 -37.46 -3.90 25.38
N LEU A 660 -37.00 -3.45 24.20
CA LEU A 660 -37.83 -3.34 22.97
C LEU A 660 -38.33 -4.67 22.44
#